data_AF-A0A0N4ZKR0-F1
#
_entry.id   AF-A0A0N4ZKR0-F1
#
_cell.length_a   1.000
_cell.length_b   1.000
_cell.length_c   1.000
_cell.angle_alpha   90.00
_cell.angle_beta   90.00
_cell.angle_gamma   90.00
#
_symmetry.space_group_name_H-M   'P 1'
#
loop_
_entity.id
_entity.type
_entity.pdbx_description
1 polymer ?
#
loop_
_entity_poly.entity_id
_entity_poly.type
_entity_poly.pdbx_seq_one_letter_code
_entity_poly.pdbx_strand_id
1 'polypeptide(L)'
;MLDYLISKIENKSVSTDDFKSTLLSLAESQNDPSLEDFTRLIKQIHNFQDTQPLEDKILFIKLLELIFNCLQDSTDRDLGMVTFMDEMKIATKEVDIPYSLSSFYPNYQTKVSTCLNQLCSNDPDTNDIFDMELLTKIGRELQFLALISPRKIVSSLVLKIYNNPEVSKQCVILLSFIRKVILSEWTDTDENSESKQKNKYPLIIFQLRRFLFESFQNKLSPSMLTSEGYINTINTFSKLCSCFYTGNVENERKESLIDVNLVCNAVLLPMAFNESLIKLAFSILTKFIELSNLNLLSFQWQNISPEKEDEYKFKVEGIVALAIHHIPYLSRKENSDGLFLIISTLDKLADKLSNDKFEFSKLVILHQTTKLNSFNWIISYVIMKIFKNLWYIEKLVVPRCFLNILDEDSLLKYRFIYTDEIQDSLCIFIESILEMAVLSEFCAEDFLENNTFKKFFDTNLFRTTIARSLYYPYENHKIQTGMYFKNILNIFMKKFNLYPLPNSINYHLDPSDDNLVINYHTRSILKQFITSIYFTATYLPKLFPEEYKEIEDICGKDIKTTYFNMLLENSLYLEKRLMDEFVGKSAIKDVSAKCFIIMSCEINSYINQLNSLLKFGVDENDMLFKTITKKIVELNELAYDIKVNNSL
;
A
#
# COMPACT_ATOMS: atom_id res chain seq x y z
N MET A 1 -3.86 18.60 55.42
CA MET A 1 -3.32 19.80 54.74
C MET A 1 -4.25 20.26 53.63
N LEU A 2 -4.69 19.35 52.76
CA LEU A 2 -5.73 19.61 51.74
C LEU A 2 -7.05 20.10 52.35
N ASP A 3 -7.58 19.43 53.38
CA ASP A 3 -8.78 19.86 54.12
C ASP A 3 -8.68 21.27 54.72
N TYR A 4 -7.49 21.63 55.21
CA TYR A 4 -7.25 22.98 55.74
C TYR A 4 -7.36 24.02 54.63
N LEU A 5 -6.85 23.72 53.44
CA LEU A 5 -6.91 24.59 52.29
C LEU A 5 -8.33 24.67 51.71
N ILE A 6 -9.04 23.55 51.61
CA ILE A 6 -10.48 23.51 51.29
C ILE A 6 -11.26 24.37 52.27
N SER A 7 -11.02 24.23 53.58
CA SER A 7 -11.70 25.03 54.60
C SER A 7 -11.37 26.53 54.51
N LYS A 8 -10.13 26.89 54.15
CA LYS A 8 -9.74 28.29 53.97
C LYS A 8 -10.36 28.90 52.71
N ILE A 9 -10.48 28.12 51.62
CA ILE A 9 -11.20 28.51 50.39
C ILE A 9 -12.69 28.68 50.70
N GLU A 10 -13.31 27.71 51.37
CA GLU A 10 -14.70 27.77 51.85
C GLU A 10 -14.94 29.04 52.70
N ASN A 11 -13.96 29.43 53.50
CA ASN A 11 -13.99 30.62 54.36
C ASN A 11 -13.47 31.91 53.71
N LYS A 12 -13.13 31.92 52.40
CA LYS A 12 -12.62 33.09 51.64
C LYS A 12 -11.44 33.83 52.31
N SER A 13 -10.57 33.10 53.01
CA SER A 13 -9.54 33.67 53.90
C SER A 13 -8.10 33.45 53.43
N VAL A 14 -7.92 33.08 52.17
CA VAL A 14 -6.63 32.68 51.61
C VAL A 14 -5.89 33.89 51.03
N SER A 15 -4.63 34.09 51.44
CA SER A 15 -3.69 34.97 50.73
C SER A 15 -3.00 34.22 49.59
N THR A 16 -2.66 34.91 48.50
CA THR A 16 -2.05 34.33 47.30
C THR A 16 -0.74 33.57 47.59
N ASP A 17 0.04 34.06 48.57
CA ASP A 17 1.29 33.43 49.03
C ASP A 17 1.07 32.17 49.88
N ASP A 18 0.04 32.15 50.74
CA ASP A 18 -0.37 30.94 51.48
C ASP A 18 -0.80 29.84 50.52
N PHE A 19 -1.52 30.20 49.46
CA PHE A 19 -2.01 29.25 48.46
C PHE A 19 -0.86 28.63 47.66
N LYS A 20 0.11 29.46 47.24
CA LYS A 20 1.28 29.03 46.46
C LYS A 20 2.22 28.13 47.27
N SER A 21 2.50 28.48 48.53
CA SER A 21 3.35 27.65 49.40
C SER A 21 2.70 26.29 49.68
N THR A 22 1.38 26.25 49.85
CA THR A 22 0.66 25.01 50.10
C THR A 22 0.57 24.14 48.84
N LEU A 23 0.41 24.74 47.65
CA LEU A 23 0.51 24.05 46.35
C LEU A 23 1.86 23.37 46.14
N LEU A 24 2.96 24.07 46.47
CA LEU A 24 4.30 23.50 46.42
C LEU A 24 4.44 22.34 47.41
N SER A 25 3.92 22.49 48.64
CA SER A 25 3.95 21.41 49.64
C SER A 25 3.09 20.20 49.26
N LEU A 26 1.99 20.39 48.51
CA LEU A 26 1.12 19.32 48.00
C LEU A 26 1.73 18.62 46.79
N ALA A 27 2.49 19.33 45.96
CA ALA A 27 3.26 18.73 44.87
C ALA A 27 4.46 17.91 45.40
N GLU A 28 5.02 18.33 46.54
CA GLU A 28 6.17 17.66 47.18
C GLU A 28 5.76 16.52 48.12
N SER A 29 4.57 16.58 48.72
CA SER A 29 4.04 15.51 49.57
C SER A 29 3.21 14.54 48.73
N GLN A 30 3.55 13.25 48.78
CA GLN A 30 2.77 12.15 48.15
C GLN A 30 1.40 11.94 48.84
N ASN A 31 0.59 12.99 48.97
CA ASN A 31 -0.77 12.88 49.45
C ASN A 31 -1.66 12.47 48.27
N ASP A 32 -2.39 11.37 48.41
CA ASP A 32 -3.42 10.93 47.46
C ASP A 32 -4.77 11.57 47.85
N PRO A 33 -5.21 12.65 47.18
CA PRO A 33 -6.50 13.26 47.45
C PRO A 33 -7.64 12.34 47.01
N SER A 34 -8.77 12.37 47.73
CA SER A 34 -9.95 11.58 47.39
C SER A 34 -10.85 12.29 46.36
N LEU A 35 -11.76 11.54 45.70
CA LEU A 35 -12.80 12.12 44.84
C LEU A 35 -13.69 13.13 45.59
N GLU A 36 -13.93 12.89 46.88
CA GLU A 36 -14.75 13.75 47.73
C GLU A 36 -14.06 15.11 47.95
N ASP A 37 -12.75 15.11 48.16
CA ASP A 37 -11.95 16.33 48.24
C ASP A 37 -11.99 17.13 46.94
N PHE A 38 -11.84 16.45 45.80
CA PHE A 38 -11.94 17.08 44.49
C PHE A 38 -13.34 17.69 44.26
N THR A 39 -14.39 16.95 44.60
CA THR A 39 -15.79 17.39 44.47
C THR A 39 -16.08 18.62 45.34
N ARG A 40 -15.63 18.61 46.60
CA ARG A 40 -15.75 19.76 47.50
C ARG A 40 -15.03 20.99 46.95
N LEU A 41 -13.86 20.80 46.35
CA LEU A 41 -13.05 21.88 45.81
C LEU A 41 -13.66 22.47 44.53
N ILE A 42 -14.18 21.64 43.61
CA ILE A 42 -14.89 22.11 42.40
C ILE A 42 -16.07 23.00 42.78
N LYS A 43 -16.89 22.57 43.76
CA LYS A 43 -18.07 23.34 44.21
C LYS A 43 -17.74 24.73 44.71
N GLN A 44 -16.48 25.01 45.07
CA GLN A 44 -16.04 26.36 45.43
C GLN A 44 -15.95 27.31 44.24
N ILE A 45 -16.09 26.83 43.00
CA ILE A 45 -16.07 27.69 41.81
C ILE A 45 -17.18 28.75 41.85
N HIS A 46 -18.31 28.44 42.49
CA HIS A 46 -19.44 29.36 42.73
C HIS A 46 -19.11 30.51 43.69
N ASN A 47 -18.04 30.36 44.46
CA ASN A 47 -17.59 31.38 45.40
C ASN A 47 -16.65 32.41 44.74
N PHE A 48 -16.22 32.19 43.50
CA PHE A 48 -15.43 33.16 42.76
C PHE A 48 -16.29 34.35 42.33
N GLN A 49 -15.87 35.55 42.72
CA GLN A 49 -16.53 36.78 42.30
C GLN A 49 -15.91 37.28 40.98
N ASP A 50 -16.71 37.94 40.14
CA ASP A 50 -16.22 38.50 38.87
C ASP A 50 -15.03 39.46 39.07
N THR A 51 -14.99 40.15 40.21
CA THR A 51 -13.97 41.12 40.61
C THR A 51 -12.64 40.54 41.07
N GLN A 52 -12.52 39.21 41.23
CA GLN A 52 -11.25 38.61 41.66
C GLN A 52 -10.15 38.72 40.58
N PRO A 53 -8.88 38.91 41.01
CA PRO A 53 -7.73 38.92 40.11
C PRO A 53 -7.67 37.66 39.24
N LEU A 54 -7.23 37.82 38.00
CA LEU A 54 -7.10 36.73 37.04
C LEU A 54 -6.13 35.66 37.57
N GLU A 55 -5.09 36.09 38.27
CA GLU A 55 -4.07 35.26 38.88
C GLU A 55 -4.65 34.28 39.91
N ASP A 56 -5.60 34.71 40.73
CA ASP A 56 -6.23 33.88 41.77
C ASP A 56 -7.16 32.83 41.14
N LYS A 57 -7.89 33.21 40.08
CA LYS A 57 -8.71 32.29 39.28
C LYS A 57 -7.84 31.23 38.60
N ILE A 58 -6.69 31.62 38.06
CA ILE A 58 -5.72 30.71 37.46
C ILE A 58 -5.12 29.76 38.50
N LEU A 59 -4.73 30.26 39.68
CA LEU A 59 -4.15 29.45 40.74
C LEU A 59 -5.15 28.41 41.27
N PHE A 60 -6.41 28.79 41.48
CA PHE A 60 -7.47 27.86 41.89
C PHE A 60 -7.70 26.76 40.86
N ILE A 61 -7.67 27.12 39.58
CA ILE A 61 -7.81 26.15 38.49
C ILE A 61 -6.60 25.22 38.40
N LYS A 62 -5.38 25.73 38.62
CA LYS A 62 -4.18 24.89 38.71
C LYS A 62 -4.19 23.94 39.91
N LEU A 63 -4.84 24.34 41.00
CA LEU A 63 -5.08 23.46 42.14
C LEU A 63 -6.09 22.35 41.80
N LEU A 64 -7.20 22.68 41.12
CA LEU A 64 -8.13 21.68 40.63
C LEU A 64 -7.44 20.67 39.70
N GLU A 65 -6.57 21.15 38.79
CA GLU A 65 -5.76 20.30 37.92
C GLU A 65 -4.80 19.40 38.70
N LEU A 66 -4.08 19.94 39.69
CA LEU A 66 -3.17 19.17 40.53
C LEU A 66 -3.92 18.03 41.24
N ILE A 67 -5.04 18.35 41.89
CA ILE A 67 -5.84 17.39 42.65
C ILE A 67 -6.46 16.34 41.73
N PHE A 68 -7.03 16.75 40.59
CA PHE A 68 -7.60 15.83 39.61
C PHE A 68 -6.56 14.84 39.07
N ASN A 69 -5.33 15.31 38.79
CA ASN A 69 -4.25 14.48 38.30
C ASN A 69 -3.68 13.51 39.36
N CYS A 70 -3.95 13.76 40.64
CA CYS A 70 -3.57 12.88 41.74
C CYS A 70 -4.65 11.82 42.07
N LEU A 71 -5.83 11.85 41.43
CA LEU A 71 -6.82 10.79 41.55
C LEU A 71 -6.32 9.52 40.86
N GLN A 72 -5.96 8.50 41.63
CA GLN A 72 -5.36 7.27 41.10
C GLN A 72 -6.38 6.39 40.36
N ASP A 73 -7.61 6.25 40.88
CA ASP A 73 -8.64 5.43 40.24
C ASP A 73 -9.15 6.08 38.94
N SER A 74 -9.38 5.23 37.94
CA SER A 74 -10.06 5.60 36.71
C SER A 74 -11.51 6.01 36.98
N THR A 75 -12.30 5.26 37.74
CA THR A 75 -13.71 5.60 37.99
C THR A 75 -13.86 6.96 38.66
N ASP A 76 -12.99 7.27 39.64
CA ASP A 76 -12.94 8.57 40.29
C ASP A 76 -12.61 9.71 39.33
N ARG A 77 -11.69 9.50 38.39
CA ARG A 77 -11.41 10.50 37.35
C ARG A 77 -12.59 10.74 36.41
N ASP A 78 -13.38 9.71 36.08
CA ASP A 78 -14.57 9.89 35.23
C ASP A 78 -15.69 10.61 35.99
N LEU A 79 -15.94 10.23 37.24
CA LEU A 79 -16.92 10.88 38.12
C LEU A 79 -16.53 12.33 38.43
N GLY A 80 -15.25 12.56 38.71
CA GLY A 80 -14.70 13.90 38.93
C GLY A 80 -14.84 14.77 37.69
N MET A 81 -14.60 14.22 36.50
CA MET A 81 -14.78 14.93 35.23
C MET A 81 -16.24 15.33 34.99
N VAL A 82 -17.20 14.43 35.22
CA VAL A 82 -18.64 14.75 35.13
C VAL A 82 -19.01 15.86 36.11
N THR A 83 -18.56 15.72 37.36
CA THR A 83 -18.82 16.70 38.42
C THR A 83 -18.24 18.07 38.09
N PHE A 84 -17.01 18.14 37.57
CA PHE A 84 -16.40 19.38 37.10
C PHE A 84 -17.26 20.05 36.03
N MET A 85 -17.69 19.29 35.03
CA MET A 85 -18.50 19.82 33.92
C MET A 85 -19.84 20.36 34.38
N ASP A 86 -20.51 19.69 35.31
CA ASP A 86 -21.83 20.11 35.80
C ASP A 86 -21.74 21.34 36.70
N GLU A 87 -20.76 21.39 37.60
CA GLU A 87 -20.53 22.57 38.44
C GLU A 87 -20.12 23.79 37.60
N MET A 88 -19.38 23.59 36.50
CA MET A 88 -19.03 24.67 35.57
C MET A 88 -20.25 25.24 34.84
N LYS A 89 -21.20 24.40 34.41
CA LYS A 89 -22.47 24.88 33.81
C LYS A 89 -23.27 25.72 34.80
N ILE A 90 -23.34 25.27 36.05
CA ILE A 90 -24.04 25.98 37.13
C ILE A 90 -23.39 27.35 37.38
N ALA A 91 -22.06 27.40 37.46
CA ALA A 91 -21.31 28.62 37.77
C ALA A 91 -21.50 29.71 36.71
N THR A 92 -21.65 29.34 35.44
CA THR A 92 -21.83 30.28 34.33
C THR A 92 -23.28 30.52 33.91
N LYS A 93 -24.25 29.91 34.60
CA LYS A 93 -25.71 30.06 34.32
C LYS A 93 -26.10 29.71 32.87
N GLU A 94 -25.44 28.74 32.24
CA GLU A 94 -25.81 28.27 30.89
C GLU A 94 -26.69 27.00 30.99
N VAL A 95 -27.88 27.04 30.36
CA VAL A 95 -28.93 26.01 30.54
C VAL A 95 -28.89 24.94 29.43
N ASP A 96 -28.53 25.29 28.19
CA ASP A 96 -28.67 24.40 27.01
C ASP A 96 -27.48 24.45 26.02
N ILE A 97 -26.41 25.17 26.33
CA ILE A 97 -25.23 25.31 25.45
C ILE A 97 -24.05 24.60 26.15
N PRO A 98 -23.18 23.86 25.44
CA PRO A 98 -21.92 23.42 26.03
C PRO A 98 -21.09 24.66 26.33
N TYR A 99 -21.19 25.11 27.57
CA TYR A 99 -20.21 25.86 28.33
C TYR A 99 -19.06 26.48 27.49
N SER A 100 -19.06 27.80 27.32
CA SER A 100 -17.95 28.52 26.65
C SER A 100 -16.90 29.00 27.67
N LEU A 101 -15.87 28.19 27.92
CA LEU A 101 -14.67 28.63 28.67
C LEU A 101 -13.90 29.76 27.99
N SER A 102 -14.21 30.11 26.73
CA SER A 102 -13.65 31.30 26.06
C SER A 102 -13.89 32.58 26.87
N SER A 103 -14.97 32.60 27.66
CA SER A 103 -15.34 33.71 28.54
C SER A 103 -14.43 33.83 29.78
N PHE A 104 -13.85 32.72 30.25
CA PHE A 104 -12.95 32.67 31.42
C PHE A 104 -11.46 32.53 31.04
N TYR A 105 -11.16 31.95 29.87
CA TYR A 105 -9.81 31.74 29.32
C TYR A 105 -9.77 32.23 27.86
N PRO A 106 -9.72 33.55 27.63
CA PRO A 106 -9.59 34.10 26.28
C PRO A 106 -8.32 33.60 25.56
N ASN A 107 -7.31 33.17 26.31
CA ASN A 107 -6.05 32.61 25.81
C ASN A 107 -6.05 31.08 25.63
N TYR A 108 -7.19 30.39 25.75
CA TYR A 108 -7.29 28.92 25.64
C TYR A 108 -6.63 28.37 24.37
N GLN A 109 -6.97 28.95 23.21
CA GLN A 109 -6.41 28.54 21.92
C GLN A 109 -4.89 28.78 21.87
N THR A 110 -4.44 29.90 22.44
CA THR A 110 -3.02 30.24 22.54
C THR A 110 -2.29 29.24 23.43
N LYS A 111 -2.90 28.78 24.52
CA LYS A 111 -2.31 27.80 25.45
C LYS A 111 -2.19 26.41 24.84
N VAL A 112 -3.24 25.90 24.18
CA VAL A 112 -3.16 24.62 23.43
C VAL A 112 -2.06 24.69 22.38
N SER A 113 -2.01 25.78 21.61
CA SER A 113 -0.97 26.00 20.60
C SER A 113 0.43 26.08 21.21
N THR A 114 0.58 26.75 22.37
CA THR A 114 1.86 26.84 23.08
C THR A 114 2.34 25.46 23.53
N CYS A 115 1.47 24.65 24.14
CA CYS A 115 1.79 23.29 24.55
C CYS A 115 2.19 22.42 23.35
N LEU A 116 1.49 22.54 22.22
CA LEU A 116 1.83 21.78 21.00
C LEU A 116 3.11 22.27 20.32
N ASN A 117 3.44 23.56 20.43
CA ASN A 117 4.67 24.13 19.86
C ASN A 117 5.90 23.81 20.71
N GLN A 118 5.74 23.62 22.02
CA GLN A 118 6.80 23.09 22.89
C GLN A 118 7.27 21.69 22.48
N LEU A 119 6.45 20.92 21.75
CA LEU A 119 6.85 19.64 21.16
C LEU A 119 7.78 19.82 19.94
N CYS A 120 7.70 20.95 19.24
CA CYS A 120 8.48 21.21 18.02
C CYS A 120 9.79 21.97 18.29
N SER A 121 10.01 22.47 19.51
CA SER A 121 11.24 23.18 19.87
C SER A 121 12.39 22.26 20.26
N ASN A 122 12.10 20.99 20.58
CA ASN A 122 13.10 19.99 20.89
C ASN A 122 13.18 19.06 19.68
N ASP A 123 14.22 19.21 18.88
CA ASP A 123 14.59 18.25 17.85
C ASP A 123 14.78 16.90 18.57
N PRO A 124 13.96 15.86 18.30
CA PRO A 124 14.21 14.56 18.87
C PRO A 124 15.49 14.04 18.21
N ASP A 125 16.60 14.12 18.94
CA ASP A 125 17.82 13.42 18.59
C ASP A 125 17.46 12.00 18.13
N THR A 126 18.08 11.57 17.04
CA THR A 126 17.90 10.32 16.26
C THR A 126 17.72 8.99 17.02
N ASN A 127 17.74 8.99 18.35
CA ASN A 127 17.68 7.84 19.24
C ASN A 127 16.32 7.57 19.92
N ASP A 128 15.20 8.17 19.48
CA ASP A 128 13.84 7.89 20.04
C ASP A 128 13.77 8.07 21.59
N ILE A 129 14.68 8.86 22.19
CA ILE A 129 14.66 9.15 23.64
C ILE A 129 13.70 10.32 23.89
N PHE A 130 12.56 10.04 24.49
CA PHE A 130 11.56 11.05 24.80
C PHE A 130 11.84 11.74 26.15
N ASP A 131 11.68 13.06 26.19
CA ASP A 131 11.56 13.80 27.44
C ASP A 131 10.19 13.50 28.07
N MET A 132 10.12 12.39 28.81
CA MET A 132 8.90 11.93 29.46
C MET A 132 8.41 12.89 30.55
N GLU A 133 9.30 13.68 31.14
CA GLU A 133 8.93 14.70 32.14
C GLU A 133 8.17 15.84 31.46
N LEU A 134 8.70 16.37 30.35
CA LEU A 134 8.02 17.36 29.54
C LEU A 134 6.71 16.84 28.96
N LEU A 135 6.68 15.62 28.43
CA LEU A 135 5.46 15.01 27.90
C LEU A 135 4.39 14.81 28.98
N THR A 136 4.78 14.42 30.19
CA THR A 136 3.85 14.28 31.31
C THR A 136 3.28 15.63 31.72
N LYS A 137 4.12 16.66 31.77
CA LYS A 137 3.70 18.03 32.07
C LYS A 137 2.71 18.57 31.03
N ILE A 138 3.02 18.40 29.73
CA ILE A 138 2.12 18.79 28.64
C ILE A 138 0.84 17.95 28.67
N GLY A 139 0.95 16.64 28.94
CA GLY A 139 -0.17 15.71 29.01
C GLY A 139 -1.20 16.11 30.08
N ARG A 140 -0.74 16.48 31.28
CA ARG A 140 -1.60 16.99 32.37
C ARG A 140 -2.34 18.27 31.98
N GLU A 141 -1.63 19.21 31.36
CA GLU A 141 -2.25 20.46 30.89
C GLU A 141 -3.30 20.19 29.81
N LEU A 142 -2.99 19.31 28.84
CA LEU A 142 -3.93 18.92 27.80
C LEU A 142 -5.13 18.15 28.37
N GLN A 143 -4.93 17.34 29.42
CA GLN A 143 -6.02 16.65 30.12
C GLN A 143 -6.99 17.64 30.72
N PHE A 144 -6.50 18.66 31.43
CA PHE A 144 -7.35 19.72 31.94
C PHE A 144 -8.06 20.51 30.82
N LEU A 145 -7.31 20.94 29.82
CA LEU A 145 -7.88 21.67 28.68
C LEU A 145 -8.88 20.80 27.88
N ALA A 146 -8.79 19.47 27.96
CA ALA A 146 -9.68 18.53 27.28
C ALA A 146 -10.99 18.35 28.05
N LEU A 147 -11.02 18.57 29.37
CA LEU A 147 -12.27 18.73 30.11
C LEU A 147 -13.07 19.91 29.53
N ILE A 148 -12.36 20.98 29.16
CA ILE A 148 -12.95 22.23 28.70
C ILE A 148 -13.50 22.13 27.27
N SER A 149 -12.65 21.75 26.31
CA SER A 149 -13.03 21.64 24.91
C SER A 149 -12.40 20.40 24.29
N PRO A 150 -12.96 19.22 24.58
CA PRO A 150 -12.38 17.94 24.19
C PRO A 150 -12.24 17.85 22.66
N ARG A 151 -13.25 18.29 21.91
CA ARG A 151 -13.24 18.35 20.44
C ARG A 151 -12.05 19.14 19.90
N LYS A 152 -11.74 20.31 20.47
CA LYS A 152 -10.64 21.18 19.97
C LYS A 152 -9.27 20.56 20.21
N ILE A 153 -9.05 19.94 21.36
CA ILE A 153 -7.75 19.33 21.68
C ILE A 153 -7.50 18.08 20.87
N VAL A 154 -8.47 17.18 20.85
CA VAL A 154 -8.35 15.95 20.06
C VAL A 154 -8.18 16.29 18.58
N SER A 155 -8.94 17.24 18.05
CA SER A 155 -8.77 17.71 16.68
C SER A 155 -7.37 18.31 16.44
N SER A 156 -6.83 19.10 17.38
CA SER A 156 -5.51 19.71 17.24
C SER A 156 -4.39 18.67 17.28
N LEU A 157 -4.49 17.68 18.18
CA LEU A 157 -3.54 16.57 18.25
C LEU A 157 -3.59 15.67 17.01
N VAL A 158 -4.79 15.31 16.53
CA VAL A 158 -4.96 14.52 15.30
C VAL A 158 -4.40 15.28 14.09
N LEU A 159 -4.67 16.58 13.97
CA LEU A 159 -4.09 17.42 12.93
C LEU A 159 -2.56 17.51 13.04
N LYS A 160 -2.01 17.58 14.25
CA LYS A 160 -0.56 17.63 14.47
C LYS A 160 0.11 16.30 14.10
N ILE A 161 -0.50 15.17 14.43
CA ILE A 161 -0.04 13.82 14.02
C ILE A 161 0.02 13.73 12.49
N TYR A 162 -1.00 14.27 11.81
CA TYR A 162 -1.08 14.26 10.36
C TYR A 162 -0.05 15.20 9.71
N ASN A 163 0.05 16.46 10.17
CA ASN A 163 0.91 17.47 9.54
C ASN A 163 2.39 17.30 9.89
N ASN A 164 2.74 16.64 11.00
CA ASN A 164 4.13 16.50 11.45
C ASN A 164 4.44 15.06 11.90
N PRO A 165 5.04 14.24 11.00
CA PRO A 165 5.39 12.85 11.28
C PRO A 165 6.42 12.67 12.40
N GLU A 166 7.32 13.63 12.64
CA GLU A 166 8.42 13.52 13.60
C GLU A 166 7.91 13.56 15.04
N VAL A 167 6.90 14.40 15.33
CA VAL A 167 6.31 14.53 16.68
C VAL A 167 5.08 13.65 16.90
N SER A 168 4.72 12.85 15.90
CA SER A 168 3.47 12.06 15.93
C SER A 168 3.44 11.00 17.04
N LYS A 169 4.58 10.39 17.41
CA LYS A 169 4.67 9.44 18.52
C LYS A 169 4.36 10.13 19.84
N GLN A 170 4.93 11.32 20.06
CA GLN A 170 4.69 12.19 21.21
C GLN A 170 3.20 12.55 21.29
N CYS A 171 2.58 12.92 20.16
CA CYS A 171 1.15 13.21 20.14
C CYS A 171 0.27 11.99 20.48
N VAL A 172 0.67 10.77 20.09
CA VAL A 172 -0.02 9.52 20.51
C VAL A 172 0.10 9.31 22.01
N ILE A 173 1.30 9.52 22.58
CA ILE A 173 1.51 9.48 24.03
C ILE A 173 0.62 10.52 24.73
N LEU A 174 0.54 11.75 24.20
CA LEU A 174 -0.34 12.80 24.74
C LEU A 174 -1.82 12.44 24.67
N LEU A 175 -2.27 11.81 23.58
CA LEU A 175 -3.64 11.28 23.48
C LEU A 175 -3.93 10.20 24.53
N SER A 176 -2.92 9.42 24.93
CA SER A 176 -3.08 8.41 25.98
C SER A 176 -3.36 9.01 27.36
N PHE A 177 -2.83 10.20 27.68
CA PHE A 177 -3.15 10.91 28.92
C PHE A 177 -4.62 11.33 28.99
N ILE A 178 -5.24 11.56 27.83
CA ILE A 178 -6.66 11.94 27.70
C ILE A 178 -7.54 10.79 27.19
N ARG A 179 -7.10 9.53 27.39
CA ARG A 179 -7.78 8.31 26.88
C ARG A 179 -9.28 8.27 27.23
N LYS A 180 -9.63 8.65 28.46
CA LYS A 180 -11.02 8.70 28.94
C LYS A 180 -11.89 9.68 28.17
N VAL A 181 -11.33 10.86 27.87
CA VAL A 181 -12.00 11.87 27.06
C VAL A 181 -12.22 11.37 25.64
N ILE A 182 -11.22 10.74 25.01
CA ILE A 182 -11.35 10.28 23.61
C ILE A 182 -12.31 9.09 23.46
N LEU A 183 -12.47 8.26 24.49
CA LEU A 183 -13.36 7.11 24.51
C LEU A 183 -14.81 7.45 24.91
N SER A 184 -15.05 8.65 25.44
CA SER A 184 -16.42 9.11 25.70
C SER A 184 -17.26 9.14 24.43
N GLU A 185 -18.56 8.83 24.53
CA GLU A 185 -19.48 8.79 23.40
C GLU A 185 -19.92 10.20 22.96
N TRP A 186 -19.84 10.49 21.66
CA TRP A 186 -20.26 11.76 21.07
C TRP A 186 -21.26 11.55 19.93
N THR A 187 -22.19 12.49 19.79
CA THR A 187 -23.20 12.52 18.72
C THR A 187 -22.81 13.49 17.61
N ASP A 188 -23.19 13.15 16.36
CA ASP A 188 -22.86 13.90 15.13
C ASP A 188 -23.52 15.30 15.00
N THR A 189 -24.52 15.66 15.81
CA THR A 189 -25.28 16.91 15.61
C THR A 189 -24.77 18.10 16.42
N ASP A 190 -24.28 19.15 15.74
CA ASP A 190 -24.30 20.55 16.22
C ASP A 190 -25.49 21.35 15.65
N GLU A 191 -26.42 20.72 14.91
CA GLU A 191 -27.62 21.40 14.39
C GLU A 191 -28.89 20.58 14.65
N ASN A 192 -29.90 21.27 15.18
CA ASN A 192 -31.25 20.78 15.45
C ASN A 192 -31.92 20.24 14.18
N SER A 193 -31.69 18.96 13.89
CA SER A 193 -32.53 18.20 12.95
C SER A 193 -33.12 16.99 13.69
N GLU A 194 -34.43 17.08 13.90
CA GLU A 194 -35.26 15.97 14.33
C GLU A 194 -35.32 14.94 13.21
N SER A 195 -34.46 13.92 13.24
CA SER A 195 -34.78 12.53 12.92
C SER A 195 -33.54 11.69 12.62
N LYS A 196 -33.70 10.40 12.97
CA LYS A 196 -32.82 9.24 12.74
C LYS A 196 -31.73 9.05 13.79
N GLN A 197 -31.61 7.79 14.22
CA GLN A 197 -30.74 7.26 15.27
C GLN A 197 -29.42 8.04 15.32
N LYS A 198 -29.18 8.77 16.42
CA LYS A 198 -27.91 9.44 16.63
C LYS A 198 -26.85 8.36 16.85
N ASN A 199 -26.10 8.01 15.81
CA ASN A 199 -24.95 7.13 15.95
C ASN A 199 -23.96 7.81 16.90
N LYS A 200 -23.61 7.10 17.96
CA LYS A 200 -22.67 7.56 18.96
C LYS A 200 -21.33 6.90 18.69
N TYR A 201 -20.28 7.70 18.59
CA TYR A 201 -18.92 7.18 18.42
C TYR A 201 -17.96 7.83 19.43
N PRO A 202 -16.86 7.16 19.77
CA PRO A 202 -15.74 7.79 20.46
C PRO A 202 -15.32 9.08 19.75
N LEU A 203 -14.97 10.11 20.51
CA LEU A 203 -14.63 11.42 19.97
C LEU A 203 -13.54 11.37 18.90
N ILE A 204 -12.57 10.48 19.08
CA ILE A 204 -11.46 10.33 18.14
C ILE A 204 -11.92 9.74 16.79
N ILE A 205 -12.85 8.76 16.81
CA ILE A 205 -13.50 8.26 15.58
C ILE A 205 -14.28 9.37 14.90
N PHE A 206 -15.01 10.18 15.67
CA PHE A 206 -15.72 11.34 15.15
C PHE A 206 -14.76 12.32 14.44
N GLN A 207 -13.59 12.61 15.02
CA GLN A 207 -12.59 13.46 14.33
C GLN A 207 -12.03 12.80 13.07
N LEU A 208 -11.75 11.48 13.09
CA LEU A 208 -11.25 10.75 11.92
C LEU A 208 -12.28 10.69 10.79
N ARG A 209 -13.58 10.56 11.10
CA ARG A 209 -14.66 10.64 10.10
C ARG A 209 -14.66 11.97 9.36
N ARG A 210 -14.07 13.03 9.93
CA ARG A 210 -13.98 14.32 9.23
C ARG A 210 -13.07 14.28 8.01
N PHE A 211 -12.16 13.31 7.91
CA PHE A 211 -11.41 13.06 6.67
C PHE A 211 -12.32 12.72 5.48
N LEU A 212 -13.58 12.36 5.70
CA LEU A 212 -14.58 12.13 4.65
C LEU A 212 -15.20 13.44 4.10
N PHE A 213 -15.12 14.54 4.84
CA PHE A 213 -15.72 15.82 4.43
C PHE A 213 -14.72 16.67 3.65
N GLU A 214 -15.09 17.07 2.43
CA GLU A 214 -14.27 17.95 1.58
C GLU A 214 -13.86 19.25 2.29
N SER A 215 -14.77 19.83 3.09
CA SER A 215 -14.53 21.06 3.85
C SER A 215 -13.40 20.93 4.88
N PHE A 216 -13.13 19.72 5.36
CA PHE A 216 -12.02 19.42 6.26
C PHE A 216 -10.77 19.04 5.46
N GLN A 217 -10.91 18.24 4.40
CA GLN A 217 -9.79 17.88 3.52
C GLN A 217 -9.05 19.10 2.97
N ASN A 218 -9.79 20.17 2.62
CA ASN A 218 -9.23 21.42 2.12
C ASN A 218 -8.41 22.22 3.15
N LYS A 219 -8.50 21.85 4.44
CA LYS A 219 -7.74 22.49 5.53
C LYS A 219 -6.45 21.75 5.87
N LEU A 220 -6.21 20.59 5.27
CA LEU A 220 -5.04 19.75 5.51
C LEU A 220 -3.86 20.25 4.68
N SER A 221 -2.66 20.26 5.28
CA SER A 221 -1.43 20.67 4.61
C SER A 221 -0.30 19.69 4.98
N PRO A 222 0.16 18.85 4.04
CA PRO A 222 -0.25 18.74 2.64
C PRO A 222 -1.68 18.19 2.46
N SER A 223 -2.28 18.35 1.29
CA SER A 223 -3.60 17.77 0.99
C SER A 223 -3.54 16.25 1.01
N MET A 224 -4.56 15.60 1.57
CA MET A 224 -4.65 14.15 1.73
C MET A 224 -4.51 13.35 0.42
N LEU A 225 -4.82 13.98 -0.72
CA LEU A 225 -4.75 13.34 -2.05
C LEU A 225 -3.40 13.51 -2.74
N THR A 226 -2.46 14.24 -2.13
CA THR A 226 -1.07 14.34 -2.61
C THR A 226 -0.25 13.15 -2.13
N SER A 227 0.89 12.84 -2.75
CA SER A 227 1.76 11.74 -2.33
C SER A 227 2.18 11.81 -0.85
N GLU A 228 2.58 12.99 -0.38
CA GLU A 228 2.94 13.22 1.03
C GLU A 228 1.73 13.11 1.96
N GLY A 229 0.59 13.73 1.61
CA GLY A 229 -0.63 13.64 2.41
C GLY A 229 -1.22 12.23 2.48
N TYR A 230 -1.03 11.44 1.43
CA TYR A 230 -1.41 10.04 1.37
C TYR A 230 -0.64 9.21 2.42
N ILE A 231 0.69 9.38 2.44
CA ILE A 231 1.58 8.72 3.40
C ILE A 231 1.26 9.19 4.84
N ASN A 232 1.04 10.49 5.04
CA ASN A 232 0.72 11.06 6.35
C ASN A 232 -0.61 10.53 6.90
N THR A 233 -1.62 10.39 6.05
CA THR A 233 -2.90 9.80 6.46
C THR A 233 -2.73 8.35 6.87
N ILE A 234 -2.06 7.53 6.06
CA ILE A 234 -1.78 6.12 6.39
C ILE A 234 -1.05 6.00 7.72
N ASN A 235 -0.02 6.84 7.94
CA ASN A 235 0.74 6.86 9.17
C ASN A 235 -0.11 7.27 10.38
N THR A 236 -1.03 8.22 10.22
CA THR A 236 -1.96 8.66 11.27
C THR A 236 -2.85 7.49 11.70
N PHE A 237 -3.52 6.83 10.76
CA PHE A 237 -4.38 5.68 11.05
C PHE A 237 -3.58 4.51 11.66
N SER A 238 -2.41 4.20 11.09
CA SER A 238 -1.49 3.18 11.59
C SER A 238 -1.15 3.40 13.06
N LYS A 239 -0.76 4.62 13.45
CA LYS A 239 -0.31 4.94 14.81
C LYS A 239 -1.45 4.92 15.83
N LEU A 240 -2.66 5.31 15.42
CA LEU A 240 -3.82 5.31 16.31
C LEU A 240 -4.38 3.90 16.57
N CYS A 241 -4.28 3.00 15.59
CA CYS A 241 -4.87 1.65 15.66
C CYS A 241 -3.88 0.55 16.07
N SER A 242 -2.58 0.81 16.05
CA SER A 242 -1.56 -0.15 16.48
C SER A 242 -1.17 0.05 17.94
N CYS A 243 -0.65 -1.02 18.54
CA CYS A 243 0.03 -0.92 19.82
C CYS A 243 1.30 -0.07 19.67
N PHE A 244 1.59 0.72 20.69
CA PHE A 244 2.77 1.58 20.73
C PHE A 244 3.61 1.28 21.97
N TYR A 245 4.89 1.64 21.92
CA TYR A 245 5.83 1.45 23.02
C TYR A 245 6.13 2.79 23.68
N THR A 246 6.12 2.83 25.01
CA THR A 246 6.60 3.97 25.79
C THR A 246 8.04 3.71 26.20
N GLY A 247 9.00 4.33 25.50
CA GLY A 247 10.45 4.23 25.80
C GLY A 247 11.23 3.19 24.98
N ASN A 248 12.52 3.05 25.29
CA ASN A 248 13.49 2.22 24.55
C ASN A 248 13.44 0.72 24.87
N VAL A 249 12.45 0.26 25.65
CA VAL A 249 12.34 -1.13 26.07
C VAL A 249 11.08 -1.73 25.47
N GLU A 250 11.24 -2.77 24.64
CA GLU A 250 10.15 -3.52 23.97
C GLU A 250 9.10 -4.10 24.94
N ASN A 251 9.35 -4.09 26.25
CA ASN A 251 8.48 -4.68 27.26
C ASN A 251 7.33 -3.76 27.73
N GLU A 252 7.30 -2.47 27.38
CA GLU A 252 6.19 -1.57 27.72
C GLU A 252 5.21 -1.37 26.56
N ARG A 253 4.67 -2.47 26.05
CA ARG A 253 3.64 -2.42 25.01
C ARG A 253 2.34 -1.83 25.59
N LYS A 254 1.89 -0.71 25.03
CA LYS A 254 0.58 -0.13 25.30
C LYS A 254 -0.43 -0.57 24.25
N GLU A 255 -1.68 -0.77 24.69
CA GLU A 255 -2.82 -1.04 23.80
C GLU A 255 -3.04 0.11 22.81
N SER A 256 -3.68 -0.20 21.69
CA SER A 256 -4.07 0.83 20.73
C SER A 256 -5.04 1.84 21.36
N LEU A 257 -4.96 3.09 20.91
CA LEU A 257 -5.89 4.14 21.35
C LEU A 257 -7.30 3.93 20.82
N ILE A 258 -7.40 3.26 19.67
CA ILE A 258 -8.65 3.03 18.94
C ILE A 258 -8.70 1.58 18.48
N ASP A 259 -9.91 1.00 18.53
CA ASP A 259 -10.20 -0.28 17.90
C ASP A 259 -10.14 -0.17 16.37
N VAL A 260 -9.31 -1.01 15.75
CA VAL A 260 -9.14 -1.07 14.30
C VAL A 260 -10.45 -1.42 13.58
N ASN A 261 -11.29 -2.28 14.16
CA ASN A 261 -12.54 -2.74 13.57
C ASN A 261 -13.54 -1.58 13.48
N LEU A 262 -13.58 -0.74 14.51
CA LEU A 262 -14.42 0.47 14.53
C LEU A 262 -13.96 1.48 13.47
N VAL A 263 -12.65 1.67 13.30
CA VAL A 263 -12.09 2.50 12.21
C VAL A 263 -12.45 1.94 10.85
N CYS A 264 -12.31 0.63 10.65
CA CYS A 264 -12.67 -0.01 9.39
C CYS A 264 -14.16 0.18 9.06
N ASN A 265 -15.04 0.01 10.05
CA ASN A 265 -16.48 0.15 9.87
C ASN A 265 -16.94 1.61 9.67
N ALA A 266 -16.48 2.52 10.53
CA ALA A 266 -16.98 3.90 10.58
C ALA A 266 -16.23 4.86 9.65
N VAL A 267 -15.04 4.49 9.18
CA VAL A 267 -14.19 5.34 8.34
C VAL A 267 -13.82 4.67 7.01
N LEU A 268 -13.19 3.49 7.02
CA LEU A 268 -12.67 2.91 5.78
C LEU A 268 -13.75 2.42 4.83
N LEU A 269 -14.82 1.78 5.34
CA LEU A 269 -15.98 1.41 4.52
C LEU A 269 -16.60 2.64 3.85
N PRO A 270 -16.95 3.72 4.57
CA PRO A 270 -17.38 4.98 3.96
C PRO A 270 -16.38 5.58 2.96
N MET A 271 -15.07 5.55 3.24
CA MET A 271 -14.06 6.01 2.28
C MET A 271 -14.11 5.19 0.98
N ALA A 272 -14.30 3.88 1.08
CA ALA A 272 -14.33 2.98 -0.06
C ALA A 272 -15.56 3.17 -0.97
N PHE A 273 -16.65 3.80 -0.49
CA PHE A 273 -17.78 4.19 -1.34
C PHE A 273 -17.45 5.37 -2.29
N ASN A 274 -16.43 6.17 -1.97
CA ASN A 274 -16.04 7.32 -2.77
C ASN A 274 -14.85 6.96 -3.68
N GLU A 275 -15.04 7.11 -5.00
CA GLU A 275 -14.03 6.82 -6.02
C GLU A 275 -12.71 7.60 -5.81
N SER A 276 -12.77 8.81 -5.24
CA SER A 276 -11.57 9.62 -4.96
C SER A 276 -10.77 9.14 -3.75
N LEU A 277 -11.41 8.42 -2.82
CA LEU A 277 -10.83 7.99 -1.54
C LEU A 277 -10.55 6.49 -1.49
N ILE A 278 -11.07 5.71 -2.44
CA ILE A 278 -10.94 4.25 -2.43
C ILE A 278 -9.49 3.78 -2.32
N LYS A 279 -8.57 4.36 -3.09
CA LYS A 279 -7.15 3.98 -3.00
C LYS A 279 -6.64 4.15 -1.58
N LEU A 280 -6.90 5.30 -0.97
CA LEU A 280 -6.45 5.60 0.38
C LEU A 280 -7.04 4.61 1.40
N ALA A 281 -8.32 4.28 1.26
CA ALA A 281 -8.98 3.27 2.10
C ALA A 281 -8.25 1.92 2.03
N PHE A 282 -7.95 1.44 0.83
CA PHE A 282 -7.27 0.16 0.61
C PHE A 282 -5.78 0.19 1.00
N SER A 283 -5.11 1.34 0.90
CA SER A 283 -3.75 1.49 1.44
C SER A 283 -3.71 1.49 2.96
N ILE A 284 -4.68 2.14 3.63
CA ILE A 284 -4.79 2.05 5.09
C ILE A 284 -5.09 0.61 5.50
N LEU A 285 -6.03 -0.07 4.82
CA LEU A 285 -6.36 -1.46 5.10
C LEU A 285 -5.16 -2.39 4.90
N THR A 286 -4.42 -2.23 3.80
CA THR A 286 -3.17 -2.97 3.55
C THR A 286 -2.21 -2.79 4.72
N LYS A 287 -2.01 -1.54 5.17
CA LYS A 287 -1.13 -1.25 6.28
C LYS A 287 -1.61 -1.90 7.58
N PHE A 288 -2.91 -1.93 7.83
CA PHE A 288 -3.48 -2.62 8.98
C PHE A 288 -3.27 -4.13 8.93
N ILE A 289 -3.45 -4.77 7.77
CA ILE A 289 -3.18 -6.20 7.60
C ILE A 289 -1.70 -6.50 7.89
N GLU A 290 -0.78 -5.69 7.37
CA GLU A 290 0.66 -5.82 7.64
C GLU A 290 0.98 -5.71 9.13
N LEU A 291 0.41 -4.72 9.82
CA LEU A 291 0.57 -4.56 11.27
C LEU A 291 -0.05 -5.72 12.05
N SER A 292 -1.16 -6.29 11.56
CA SER A 292 -1.78 -7.47 12.17
C SER A 292 -0.88 -8.69 12.07
N ASN A 293 -0.22 -8.89 10.93
CA ASN A 293 0.75 -9.97 10.73
C ASN A 293 1.98 -9.82 11.64
N LEU A 294 2.33 -8.59 12.02
CA LEU A 294 3.35 -8.28 13.03
C LEU A 294 2.83 -8.38 14.47
N ASN A 295 1.60 -8.86 14.67
CA ASN A 295 0.90 -8.92 15.95
C ASN A 295 0.78 -7.56 16.66
N LEU A 296 0.79 -6.44 15.93
CA LEU A 296 0.68 -5.08 16.48
C LEU A 296 -0.78 -4.60 16.59
N LEU A 297 -1.70 -5.25 15.89
CA LEU A 297 -3.15 -5.07 16.01
C LEU A 297 -3.90 -6.38 15.72
N SER A 298 -5.15 -6.47 16.14
CA SER A 298 -6.00 -7.65 15.94
C SER A 298 -7.33 -7.27 15.32
N PHE A 299 -7.70 -7.96 14.25
CA PHE A 299 -9.03 -7.88 13.66
C PHE A 299 -9.99 -8.86 14.34
N GLN A 300 -11.25 -8.46 14.40
CA GLN A 300 -12.36 -9.37 14.67
C GLN A 300 -13.30 -9.30 13.48
N TRP A 301 -13.52 -10.43 12.81
CA TRP A 301 -14.25 -10.45 11.54
C TRP A 301 -15.75 -10.67 11.75
N GLN A 302 -16.57 -10.00 10.95
CA GLN A 302 -18.02 -10.20 10.91
C GLN A 302 -18.53 -10.21 9.48
N ASN A 303 -19.56 -11.03 9.26
CA ASN A 303 -20.39 -10.98 8.05
C ASN A 303 -21.21 -9.68 8.01
N ILE A 304 -21.63 -9.23 6.82
CA ILE A 304 -22.49 -8.04 6.65
C ILE A 304 -23.89 -8.26 7.24
N SER A 305 -24.41 -9.49 7.18
CA SER A 305 -25.74 -9.85 7.69
C SER A 305 -25.64 -10.80 8.88
N PRO A 306 -25.07 -10.37 10.02
CA PRO A 306 -24.98 -11.20 11.21
C PRO A 306 -26.34 -11.27 11.91
N GLU A 307 -26.54 -12.28 12.76
CA GLU A 307 -27.74 -12.36 13.63
C GLU A 307 -27.81 -11.20 14.64
N LYS A 308 -26.66 -10.63 15.01
CA LYS A 308 -26.51 -9.41 15.82
C LYS A 308 -25.42 -8.54 15.21
N GLU A 309 -25.73 -7.30 14.90
CA GLU A 309 -24.72 -6.33 14.47
C GLU A 309 -23.78 -5.99 15.65
N ASP A 310 -22.47 -5.95 15.36
CA ASP A 310 -21.45 -5.61 16.34
C ASP A 310 -20.46 -4.64 15.70
N GLU A 311 -20.51 -3.36 16.09
CA GLU A 311 -19.65 -2.33 15.51
C GLU A 311 -18.16 -2.53 15.82
N TYR A 312 -17.84 -3.35 16.82
CA TYR A 312 -16.47 -3.72 17.21
C TYR A 312 -15.91 -4.91 16.42
N LYS A 313 -16.68 -5.44 15.46
CA LYS A 313 -16.20 -6.43 14.51
C LYS A 313 -16.25 -5.88 13.10
N PHE A 314 -15.17 -6.02 12.36
CA PHE A 314 -15.05 -5.51 11.01
C PHE A 314 -15.96 -6.29 10.06
N LYS A 315 -16.90 -5.58 9.43
CA LYS A 315 -17.80 -6.07 8.38
C LYS A 315 -17.04 -6.30 7.06
N VAL A 316 -16.13 -7.26 7.06
CA VAL A 316 -15.14 -7.49 6.00
C VAL A 316 -15.77 -7.84 4.65
N GLU A 317 -16.92 -8.52 4.65
CA GLU A 317 -17.63 -8.79 3.40
C GLU A 317 -17.99 -7.50 2.66
N GLY A 318 -18.22 -6.40 3.38
CA GLY A 318 -18.53 -5.09 2.80
C GLY A 318 -17.35 -4.50 2.05
N ILE A 319 -16.14 -4.62 2.59
CA ILE A 319 -14.95 -4.11 1.91
C ILE A 319 -14.63 -4.94 0.67
N VAL A 320 -14.81 -6.27 0.75
CA VAL A 320 -14.63 -7.17 -0.39
C VAL A 320 -15.66 -6.87 -1.49
N ALA A 321 -16.93 -6.68 -1.13
CA ALA A 321 -17.98 -6.32 -2.06
C ALA A 321 -17.71 -4.98 -2.77
N LEU A 322 -17.25 -3.97 -2.03
CA LEU A 322 -16.88 -2.67 -2.58
C LEU A 322 -15.65 -2.78 -3.49
N ALA A 323 -14.62 -3.52 -3.07
CA ALA A 323 -13.45 -3.78 -3.91
C ALA A 323 -13.86 -4.32 -5.28
N ILE A 324 -14.65 -5.39 -5.29
CA ILE A 324 -15.14 -6.06 -6.51
C ILE A 324 -16.03 -5.12 -7.33
N HIS A 325 -16.80 -4.25 -6.67
CA HIS A 325 -17.62 -3.24 -7.33
C HIS A 325 -16.81 -2.23 -8.13
N HIS A 326 -15.68 -1.76 -7.59
CA HIS A 326 -14.89 -0.71 -8.23
C HIS A 326 -13.90 -1.22 -9.28
N ILE A 327 -13.64 -2.53 -9.36
CA ILE A 327 -12.68 -3.09 -10.32
C ILE A 327 -12.98 -2.71 -11.78
N PRO A 328 -14.22 -2.83 -12.31
CA PRO A 328 -14.52 -2.41 -13.69
C PRO A 328 -14.28 -0.92 -13.96
N TYR A 329 -14.47 -0.09 -12.94
CA TYR A 329 -14.22 1.35 -13.04
C TYR A 329 -12.71 1.63 -13.07
N LEU A 330 -11.94 0.98 -12.19
CA LEU A 330 -10.49 1.14 -12.10
C LEU A 330 -9.76 0.55 -13.31
N SER A 331 -10.30 -0.49 -13.93
CA SER A 331 -9.72 -1.11 -15.14
C SER A 331 -9.93 -0.28 -16.42
N ARG A 332 -10.94 0.60 -16.45
CA ARG A 332 -11.25 1.48 -17.61
C ARG A 332 -10.50 2.80 -17.61
N LYS A 333 -9.95 3.22 -16.46
CA LYS A 333 -9.13 4.43 -16.33
C LYS A 333 -7.65 4.06 -16.40
N GLU A 334 -6.79 4.99 -16.79
CA GLU A 334 -5.31 4.90 -16.75
C GLU A 334 -4.78 4.84 -15.29
N ASN A 335 -5.38 4.00 -14.46
CA ASN A 335 -5.22 3.95 -13.03
C ASN A 335 -4.82 2.54 -12.56
N SER A 336 -3.83 1.98 -13.25
CA SER A 336 -3.26 0.66 -12.98
C SER A 336 -2.82 0.50 -11.52
N ASP A 337 -2.28 1.56 -10.92
CA ASP A 337 -1.78 1.54 -9.54
C ASP A 337 -2.91 1.34 -8.53
N GLY A 338 -4.09 1.94 -8.79
CA GLY A 338 -5.25 1.76 -7.94
C GLY A 338 -5.82 0.34 -8.01
N LEU A 339 -5.86 -0.21 -9.23
CA LEU A 339 -6.33 -1.57 -9.46
C LEU A 339 -5.40 -2.60 -8.82
N PHE A 340 -4.09 -2.47 -9.02
CA PHE A 340 -3.07 -3.32 -8.42
C PHE A 340 -3.13 -3.28 -6.89
N LEU A 341 -3.22 -2.08 -6.31
CA LEU A 341 -3.37 -1.90 -4.87
C LEU A 341 -4.57 -2.69 -4.33
N ILE A 342 -5.75 -2.55 -4.96
CA ILE A 342 -6.95 -3.25 -4.49
C ILE A 342 -6.78 -4.76 -4.59
N ILE A 343 -6.29 -5.27 -5.73
CA ILE A 343 -6.09 -6.72 -5.92
C ILE A 343 -5.07 -7.27 -4.92
N SER A 344 -3.93 -6.60 -4.73
CA SER A 344 -2.93 -6.98 -3.74
C SER A 344 -3.47 -6.91 -2.30
N THR A 345 -4.31 -5.91 -2.00
CA THR A 345 -4.97 -5.82 -0.69
C THR A 345 -5.94 -6.98 -0.48
N LEU A 346 -6.74 -7.34 -1.50
CA LEU A 346 -7.67 -8.46 -1.43
C LEU A 346 -6.97 -9.79 -1.23
N ASP A 347 -5.81 -10.00 -1.87
CA ASP A 347 -4.98 -11.18 -1.69
C ASP A 347 -4.47 -11.29 -0.24
N LYS A 348 -3.82 -10.23 0.26
CA LYS A 348 -3.40 -10.15 1.68
C LYS A 348 -4.56 -10.36 2.66
N LEU A 349 -5.73 -9.82 2.34
CA LEU A 349 -6.92 -9.97 3.15
C LEU A 349 -7.45 -11.41 3.10
N ALA A 350 -7.47 -12.05 1.94
CA ALA A 350 -7.90 -13.43 1.77
C ALA A 350 -6.97 -14.40 2.53
N ASP A 351 -5.66 -14.21 2.45
CA ASP A 351 -4.69 -14.98 3.24
C ASP A 351 -4.95 -14.82 4.74
N LYS A 352 -5.14 -13.58 5.19
CA LYS A 352 -5.43 -13.30 6.59
C LYS A 352 -6.74 -13.94 7.06
N LEU A 353 -7.81 -13.81 6.28
CA LEU A 353 -9.10 -14.44 6.58
C LEU A 353 -9.02 -15.97 6.58
N SER A 354 -8.22 -16.56 5.70
CA SER A 354 -8.00 -18.01 5.66
C SER A 354 -7.28 -18.49 6.92
N ASN A 355 -6.22 -17.77 7.34
CA ASN A 355 -5.48 -18.07 8.57
C ASN A 355 -6.35 -17.92 9.82
N ASP A 356 -7.21 -16.89 9.83
CA ASP A 356 -8.14 -16.63 10.92
C ASP A 356 -9.42 -17.50 10.83
N LYS A 357 -9.50 -18.40 9.84
CA LYS A 357 -10.60 -19.35 9.59
C LYS A 357 -11.98 -18.68 9.48
N PHE A 358 -12.03 -17.53 8.81
CA PHE A 358 -13.27 -16.82 8.57
C PHE A 358 -14.13 -17.50 7.49
N GLU A 359 -15.44 -17.59 7.73
CA GLU A 359 -16.41 -18.13 6.78
C GLU A 359 -17.32 -17.03 6.23
N PHE A 360 -17.26 -16.84 4.91
CA PHE A 360 -18.14 -15.93 4.20
C PHE A 360 -19.59 -16.42 4.18
N SER A 361 -20.52 -15.47 4.23
CA SER A 361 -21.94 -15.73 4.02
C SER A 361 -22.22 -16.16 2.58
N LYS A 362 -23.06 -17.20 2.44
CA LYS A 362 -23.45 -17.75 1.13
C LYS A 362 -24.06 -16.71 0.20
N LEU A 363 -24.81 -15.76 0.75
CA LEU A 363 -25.46 -14.70 -0.01
C LEU A 363 -24.44 -13.76 -0.66
N VAL A 364 -23.41 -13.34 0.08
CA VAL A 364 -22.34 -12.51 -0.46
C VAL A 364 -21.57 -13.28 -1.52
N ILE A 365 -21.19 -14.54 -1.26
CA ILE A 365 -20.51 -15.38 -2.25
C ILE A 365 -21.32 -15.46 -3.55
N LEU A 366 -22.62 -15.77 -3.46
CA LEU A 366 -23.50 -15.88 -4.62
C LEU A 366 -23.61 -14.57 -5.39
N HIS A 367 -23.80 -13.45 -4.68
CA HIS A 367 -23.92 -12.13 -5.29
C HIS A 367 -22.62 -11.73 -6.01
N GLN A 368 -21.46 -11.87 -5.35
CA GLN A 368 -20.16 -11.53 -5.95
C GLN A 368 -19.82 -12.46 -7.10
N THR A 369 -20.12 -13.77 -7.01
CA THR A 369 -19.89 -14.71 -8.12
C THR A 369 -20.78 -14.38 -9.32
N THR A 370 -22.05 -14.02 -9.10
CA THR A 370 -22.96 -13.60 -10.17
C THR A 370 -22.44 -12.34 -10.86
N LYS A 371 -21.94 -11.38 -10.08
CA LYS A 371 -21.33 -10.17 -10.60
C LYS A 371 -20.05 -10.47 -11.38
N LEU A 372 -19.19 -11.35 -10.88
CA LEU A 372 -17.96 -11.77 -11.57
C LEU A 372 -18.26 -12.45 -12.90
N ASN A 373 -19.36 -13.20 -13.03
CA ASN A 373 -19.76 -13.79 -14.30
C ASN A 373 -20.11 -12.74 -15.38
N SER A 374 -20.39 -11.50 -14.99
CA SER A 374 -20.62 -10.39 -15.93
C SER A 374 -19.35 -9.63 -16.32
N PHE A 375 -18.21 -9.92 -15.68
CA PHE A 375 -16.94 -9.27 -15.97
C PHE A 375 -16.16 -9.99 -17.08
N ASN A 376 -15.11 -9.34 -17.58
CA ASN A 376 -14.10 -10.03 -18.37
C ASN A 376 -13.57 -11.22 -17.55
N TRP A 377 -13.47 -12.37 -18.19
CA TRP A 377 -13.05 -13.62 -17.59
C TRP A 377 -11.72 -13.51 -16.83
N ILE A 378 -10.79 -12.64 -17.24
CA ILE A 378 -9.49 -12.47 -16.57
C ILE A 378 -9.70 -11.87 -15.18
N ILE A 379 -10.56 -10.85 -15.06
CA ILE A 379 -10.92 -10.26 -13.77
C ILE A 379 -11.62 -11.32 -12.91
N SER A 380 -12.59 -12.03 -13.48
CA SER A 380 -13.31 -13.10 -12.79
C SER A 380 -12.33 -14.18 -12.30
N TYR A 381 -11.38 -14.57 -13.14
CA TYR A 381 -10.32 -15.53 -12.84
C TYR A 381 -9.48 -15.07 -11.66
N VAL A 382 -8.92 -13.85 -11.70
CA VAL A 382 -8.03 -13.32 -10.66
C VAL A 382 -8.75 -13.30 -9.30
N ILE A 383 -9.97 -12.77 -9.25
CA ILE A 383 -10.71 -12.66 -7.99
C ILE A 383 -11.17 -14.04 -7.49
N MET A 384 -11.69 -14.90 -8.37
CA MET A 384 -12.06 -16.27 -8.01
C MET A 384 -10.86 -17.08 -7.53
N LYS A 385 -9.66 -16.80 -8.06
CA LYS A 385 -8.42 -17.43 -7.63
C LYS A 385 -8.03 -17.00 -6.22
N ILE A 386 -8.04 -15.69 -5.93
CA ILE A 386 -7.78 -15.14 -4.58
C ILE A 386 -8.71 -15.77 -3.54
N PHE A 387 -10.01 -15.81 -3.82
CA PHE A 387 -11.01 -16.34 -2.89
C PHE A 387 -11.29 -17.83 -3.03
N LYS A 388 -10.49 -18.58 -3.80
CA LYS A 388 -10.81 -19.96 -4.21
C LYS A 388 -11.17 -20.85 -3.03
N ASN A 389 -10.33 -20.83 -2.00
CA ASN A 389 -10.52 -21.66 -0.81
C ASN A 389 -11.64 -21.12 0.10
N LEU A 390 -11.67 -19.80 0.31
CA LEU A 390 -12.66 -19.13 1.16
C LEU A 390 -14.10 -19.25 0.64
N TRP A 391 -14.28 -19.31 -0.69
CA TRP A 391 -15.59 -19.41 -1.34
C TRP A 391 -15.90 -20.82 -1.85
N TYR A 392 -15.05 -21.81 -1.56
CA TYR A 392 -15.20 -23.19 -2.00
C TYR A 392 -15.36 -23.33 -3.52
N ILE A 393 -14.56 -22.56 -4.27
CA ILE A 393 -14.57 -22.60 -5.74
C ILE A 393 -13.83 -23.84 -6.23
N GLU A 394 -14.59 -24.80 -6.75
CA GLU A 394 -14.03 -26.05 -7.29
C GLU A 394 -13.19 -25.79 -8.57
N LYS A 395 -13.72 -24.99 -9.50
CA LYS A 395 -13.13 -24.75 -10.81
C LYS A 395 -13.10 -23.27 -11.16
N LEU A 396 -11.96 -22.81 -11.70
CA LEU A 396 -11.78 -21.44 -12.17
C LEU A 396 -12.28 -21.28 -13.60
N VAL A 397 -12.76 -20.09 -13.96
CA VAL A 397 -13.30 -19.82 -15.30
C VAL A 397 -12.21 -19.34 -16.25
N VAL A 398 -12.12 -19.93 -17.44
CA VAL A 398 -11.20 -19.52 -18.52
C VAL A 398 -11.86 -19.68 -19.90
N PRO A 399 -11.32 -19.06 -20.98
CA PRO A 399 -11.86 -19.18 -22.32
C PRO A 399 -11.70 -20.59 -22.89
N ARG A 400 -12.68 -21.02 -23.69
CA ARG A 400 -12.68 -22.34 -24.34
C ARG A 400 -11.51 -22.53 -25.31
N CYS A 401 -10.95 -21.46 -25.87
CA CYS A 401 -9.77 -21.56 -26.74
C CYS A 401 -8.53 -22.12 -26.02
N PHE A 402 -8.47 -22.07 -24.68
CA PHE A 402 -7.35 -22.62 -23.90
C PHE A 402 -7.33 -24.16 -23.91
N LEU A 403 -8.41 -24.83 -24.35
CA LEU A 403 -8.43 -26.27 -24.58
C LEU A 403 -7.31 -26.73 -25.53
N ASN A 404 -6.90 -25.87 -26.48
CA ASN A 404 -5.84 -26.16 -27.44
C ASN A 404 -4.43 -26.03 -26.84
N ILE A 405 -4.31 -25.39 -25.68
CA ILE A 405 -3.04 -24.98 -25.07
C ILE A 405 -2.71 -25.83 -23.84
N LEU A 406 -3.69 -26.07 -22.97
CA LEU A 406 -3.52 -26.78 -21.69
C LEU A 406 -3.59 -28.30 -21.87
N ASP A 407 -2.78 -29.03 -21.10
CA ASP A 407 -2.83 -30.50 -21.01
C ASP A 407 -4.06 -30.99 -20.25
N GLU A 408 -4.46 -32.24 -20.48
CA GLU A 408 -5.68 -32.86 -19.95
C GLU A 408 -5.84 -32.71 -18.43
N ASP A 409 -4.78 -32.97 -17.66
CA ASP A 409 -4.80 -32.83 -16.19
C ASP A 409 -5.06 -31.39 -15.74
N SER A 410 -4.53 -30.42 -16.48
CA SER A 410 -4.75 -28.99 -16.18
C SER A 410 -6.18 -28.58 -16.52
N LEU A 411 -6.77 -29.12 -17.59
CA LEU A 411 -8.16 -28.82 -17.99
C LEU A 411 -9.18 -29.15 -16.90
N LEU A 412 -8.93 -30.18 -16.08
CA LEU A 412 -9.84 -30.59 -15.00
C LEU A 412 -10.06 -29.52 -13.94
N LYS A 413 -9.12 -28.58 -13.79
CA LYS A 413 -9.15 -27.46 -12.83
C LYS A 413 -10.08 -26.32 -13.26
N TYR A 414 -10.57 -26.36 -14.50
CA TYR A 414 -11.22 -25.21 -15.14
C TYR A 414 -12.64 -25.48 -15.62
N ARG A 415 -13.45 -24.42 -15.60
CA ARG A 415 -14.74 -24.33 -16.28
C ARG A 415 -14.56 -23.42 -17.49
N PHE A 416 -14.93 -23.89 -18.67
CA PHE A 416 -14.72 -23.16 -19.92
C PHE A 416 -15.93 -22.31 -20.28
N ILE A 417 -15.67 -21.07 -20.70
CA ILE A 417 -16.67 -20.17 -21.29
C ILE A 417 -16.35 -19.90 -22.76
N TYR A 418 -17.38 -19.63 -23.55
CA TYR A 418 -17.21 -19.20 -24.94
C TYR A 418 -16.93 -17.69 -24.95
N THR A 419 -15.96 -17.27 -25.76
CA THR A 419 -15.67 -15.87 -26.06
C THR A 419 -15.82 -15.68 -27.57
N ASP A 420 -16.41 -14.57 -28.01
CA ASP A 420 -16.84 -14.33 -29.41
C ASP A 420 -15.68 -14.09 -30.40
N GLU A 421 -14.44 -14.48 -30.07
CA GLU A 421 -13.25 -14.08 -30.83
C GLU A 421 -12.86 -15.08 -31.93
N ILE A 422 -12.68 -14.56 -33.15
CA ILE A 422 -12.25 -15.27 -34.37
C ILE A 422 -10.70 -15.25 -34.48
N GLN A 423 -9.97 -15.21 -33.36
CA GLN A 423 -8.52 -15.06 -33.34
C GLN A 423 -7.76 -16.37 -33.07
N ASP A 424 -6.45 -16.37 -33.38
CA ASP A 424 -5.52 -17.47 -33.11
C ASP A 424 -5.45 -17.77 -31.61
N SER A 425 -5.73 -19.02 -31.22
CA SER A 425 -5.74 -19.49 -29.83
C SER A 425 -4.43 -19.27 -29.08
N LEU A 426 -3.29 -19.24 -29.78
CA LEU A 426 -2.00 -18.95 -29.16
C LEU A 426 -1.85 -17.47 -28.81
N CYS A 427 -2.30 -16.58 -29.69
CA CYS A 427 -2.34 -15.13 -29.45
C CYS A 427 -3.22 -14.78 -28.27
N ILE A 428 -4.46 -15.29 -28.27
CA ILE A 428 -5.39 -15.06 -27.16
C ILE A 428 -4.78 -15.56 -25.85
N PHE A 429 -4.15 -16.73 -25.85
CA PHE A 429 -3.51 -17.27 -24.64
C PHE A 429 -2.43 -16.34 -24.09
N ILE A 430 -1.50 -15.86 -24.92
CA ILE A 430 -0.40 -15.03 -24.45
C ILE A 430 -0.90 -13.63 -24.04
N GLU A 431 -1.80 -13.01 -24.81
CA GLU A 431 -2.43 -11.73 -24.46
C GLU A 431 -3.11 -11.82 -23.10
N SER A 432 -3.87 -12.89 -22.89
CA SER A 432 -4.60 -13.13 -21.64
C SER A 432 -3.70 -13.28 -20.42
N ILE A 433 -2.54 -13.93 -20.55
CA ILE A 433 -1.60 -14.05 -19.43
C ILE A 433 -0.91 -12.70 -19.17
N LEU A 434 -0.58 -11.93 -20.21
CA LEU A 434 0.00 -10.61 -20.04
C LEU A 434 -1.01 -9.63 -19.43
N GLU A 435 -2.28 -9.68 -19.84
CA GLU A 435 -3.37 -8.94 -19.20
C GLU A 435 -3.59 -9.40 -17.75
N MET A 436 -3.52 -10.70 -17.48
CA MET A 436 -3.57 -11.23 -16.12
C MET A 436 -2.40 -10.69 -15.29
N ALA A 437 -1.19 -10.63 -15.85
CA ALA A 437 -0.01 -10.09 -15.19
C ALA A 437 -0.13 -8.58 -14.89
N VAL A 438 -0.75 -7.84 -15.81
CA VAL A 438 -1.10 -6.43 -15.61
C VAL A 438 -2.05 -6.26 -14.42
N LEU A 439 -3.00 -7.17 -14.24
CA LEU A 439 -3.96 -7.15 -13.12
C LEU A 439 -3.36 -7.69 -11.81
N SER A 440 -2.57 -8.76 -11.90
CA SER A 440 -1.92 -9.46 -10.80
C SER A 440 -0.78 -10.34 -11.33
N GLU A 441 0.45 -9.88 -11.11
CA GLU A 441 1.67 -10.64 -11.43
C GLU A 441 1.63 -12.01 -10.73
N PHE A 442 1.34 -12.06 -9.43
CA PHE A 442 1.32 -13.32 -8.67
C PHE A 442 0.30 -14.34 -9.21
N CYS A 443 -0.87 -13.89 -9.71
CA CYS A 443 -1.84 -14.79 -10.33
C CYS A 443 -1.33 -15.35 -11.66
N ALA A 444 -0.68 -14.51 -12.47
CA ALA A 444 -0.12 -14.94 -13.74
C ALA A 444 1.08 -15.89 -13.53
N GLU A 445 1.94 -15.62 -12.55
CA GLU A 445 3.02 -16.52 -12.14
C GLU A 445 2.45 -17.89 -11.70
N ASP A 446 1.50 -17.89 -10.77
CA ASP A 446 0.88 -19.10 -10.24
C ASP A 446 0.14 -19.90 -11.33
N PHE A 447 -0.56 -19.22 -12.25
CA PHE A 447 -1.18 -19.85 -13.41
C PHE A 447 -0.13 -20.55 -14.27
N LEU A 448 0.96 -19.86 -14.60
CA LEU A 448 2.01 -20.43 -15.42
C LEU A 448 2.65 -21.61 -14.71
N GLU A 449 3.01 -21.49 -13.43
CA GLU A 449 3.72 -22.51 -12.65
C GLU A 449 2.89 -23.78 -12.42
N ASN A 450 1.63 -23.63 -11.99
CA ASN A 450 0.78 -24.76 -11.58
C ASN A 450 0.12 -25.53 -12.73
N ASN A 451 0.27 -25.08 -13.96
CA ASN A 451 -0.32 -25.73 -15.12
C ASN A 451 0.73 -26.32 -16.06
N THR A 452 0.32 -27.41 -16.70
CA THR A 452 1.03 -28.11 -17.76
C THR A 452 0.41 -27.76 -19.10
N PHE A 453 1.27 -27.61 -20.11
CA PHE A 453 0.92 -27.12 -21.43
C PHE A 453 1.35 -28.12 -22.49
N LYS A 454 0.54 -28.24 -23.53
CA LYS A 454 0.79 -29.15 -24.63
C LYS A 454 2.06 -28.74 -25.38
N LYS A 455 2.88 -29.71 -25.80
CA LYS A 455 4.14 -29.47 -26.55
C LYS A 455 3.91 -29.19 -28.04
N PHE A 456 3.03 -28.24 -28.40
CA PHE A 456 2.67 -27.97 -29.81
C PHE A 456 3.10 -26.59 -30.33
N PHE A 457 3.88 -25.81 -29.57
CA PHE A 457 4.21 -24.45 -30.00
C PHE A 457 5.43 -24.42 -30.91
N ASP A 458 5.23 -24.00 -32.17
CA ASP A 458 6.33 -23.52 -33.00
C ASP A 458 6.97 -22.32 -32.31
N THR A 459 8.26 -22.44 -31.97
CA THR A 459 9.04 -21.43 -31.26
C THR A 459 9.01 -20.08 -31.98
N ASN A 460 8.96 -20.06 -33.31
CA ASN A 460 8.88 -18.82 -34.09
C ASN A 460 7.49 -18.20 -34.06
N LEU A 461 6.44 -19.03 -34.12
CA LEU A 461 5.07 -18.57 -33.96
C LEU A 461 4.86 -17.98 -32.57
N PHE A 462 5.31 -18.69 -31.52
CA PHE A 462 5.21 -18.22 -30.14
C PHE A 462 5.99 -16.91 -29.91
N ARG A 463 7.19 -16.76 -30.49
CA ARG A 463 7.96 -15.50 -30.44
C ARG A 463 7.22 -14.35 -31.11
N THR A 464 6.65 -14.60 -32.28
CA THR A 464 5.85 -13.61 -33.02
C THR A 464 4.60 -13.24 -32.24
N THR A 465 3.96 -14.22 -31.61
CA THR A 465 2.81 -14.01 -30.76
C THR A 465 3.16 -13.19 -29.53
N ILE A 466 4.23 -13.50 -28.78
CA ILE A 466 4.66 -12.66 -27.64
C ILE A 466 4.92 -11.21 -28.11
N ALA A 467 5.53 -11.02 -29.28
CA ALA A 467 5.75 -9.69 -29.84
C ALA A 467 4.44 -8.93 -30.04
N ARG A 468 3.45 -9.58 -30.64
CA ARG A 468 2.11 -9.00 -30.82
C ARG A 468 1.41 -8.75 -29.48
N SER A 469 1.45 -9.72 -28.58
CA SER A 469 0.78 -9.65 -27.28
C SER A 469 1.42 -8.64 -26.32
N LEU A 470 2.70 -8.29 -26.46
CA LEU A 470 3.34 -7.22 -25.67
C LEU A 470 2.95 -5.82 -26.17
N TYR A 471 2.46 -5.71 -27.40
CA TYR A 471 1.94 -4.47 -27.96
C TYR A 471 0.59 -4.08 -27.34
N TYR A 472 -0.27 -5.08 -27.10
CA TYR A 472 -1.64 -4.89 -26.62
C TYR A 472 -1.76 -4.22 -25.23
N PRO A 473 -0.97 -4.60 -24.20
CA PRO A 473 -0.90 -3.88 -22.93
C PRO A 473 -0.38 -2.44 -23.08
N TYR A 474 0.53 -2.19 -24.02
CA TYR A 474 1.17 -0.88 -24.22
C TYR A 474 0.19 0.16 -24.82
N GLU A 475 -0.73 -0.27 -25.69
CA GLU A 475 -1.78 0.60 -26.26
C GLU A 475 -3.01 0.75 -25.36
N ASN A 476 -3.45 -0.32 -24.68
CA ASN A 476 -4.69 -0.28 -23.88
C ASN A 476 -4.49 0.19 -22.43
N HIS A 477 -3.27 0.06 -21.89
CA HIS A 477 -2.97 0.45 -20.53
C HIS A 477 -1.64 1.21 -20.49
N LYS A 478 -1.67 2.52 -20.23
CA LYS A 478 -0.47 3.36 -20.01
C LYS A 478 0.31 2.90 -18.76
N ILE A 479 1.00 1.77 -18.81
CA ILE A 479 1.67 1.13 -17.67
C ILE A 479 3.17 1.34 -17.76
N GLN A 480 3.81 1.64 -16.62
CA GLN A 480 5.27 1.62 -16.51
C GLN A 480 5.79 0.18 -16.67
N THR A 481 6.47 -0.06 -17.78
CA THR A 481 6.84 -1.36 -18.33
C THR A 481 8.01 -2.08 -17.65
N GLY A 482 8.54 -1.53 -16.55
CA GLY A 482 9.87 -1.90 -16.06
C GLY A 482 10.00 -3.22 -15.29
N MET A 483 9.05 -3.58 -14.41
CA MET A 483 9.26 -4.68 -13.46
C MET A 483 8.38 -5.92 -13.70
N TYR A 484 7.06 -5.74 -13.84
CA TYR A 484 6.10 -6.85 -13.82
C TYR A 484 6.15 -7.77 -15.05
N PHE A 485 6.38 -7.19 -16.24
CA PHE A 485 6.47 -7.97 -17.48
C PHE A 485 7.70 -8.88 -17.51
N LYS A 486 8.77 -8.51 -16.81
CA LYS A 486 10.06 -9.20 -16.91
C LYS A 486 10.01 -10.59 -16.27
N ASN A 487 9.33 -10.75 -15.13
CA ASN A 487 9.23 -12.05 -14.44
C ASN A 487 8.29 -13.00 -15.18
N ILE A 488 7.14 -12.51 -15.64
CA ILE A 488 6.19 -13.31 -16.43
C ILE A 488 6.80 -13.75 -17.75
N LEU A 489 7.45 -12.83 -18.47
CA LEU A 489 8.20 -13.20 -19.68
C LEU A 489 9.28 -14.23 -19.36
N ASN A 490 10.04 -14.07 -18.27
CA ASN A 490 11.00 -15.09 -17.83
C ASN A 490 10.37 -16.47 -17.66
N ILE A 491 9.23 -16.56 -16.98
CA ILE A 491 8.55 -17.85 -16.74
C ILE A 491 8.08 -18.45 -18.06
N PHE A 492 7.51 -17.64 -18.96
CA PHE A 492 7.20 -18.05 -20.32
C PHE A 492 8.42 -18.62 -21.06
N MET A 493 9.56 -17.94 -20.97
CA MET A 493 10.80 -18.39 -21.58
C MET A 493 11.22 -19.76 -21.08
N LYS A 494 11.14 -19.99 -19.76
CA LYS A 494 11.51 -21.28 -19.16
C LYS A 494 10.53 -22.37 -19.57
N LYS A 495 9.23 -22.12 -19.43
CA LYS A 495 8.18 -23.13 -19.61
C LYS A 495 8.03 -23.60 -21.05
N PHE A 496 8.16 -22.69 -22.00
CA PHE A 496 8.01 -23.00 -23.43
C PHE A 496 9.35 -23.13 -24.16
N ASN A 497 10.46 -23.18 -23.40
CA ASN A 497 11.82 -23.33 -23.91
C ASN A 497 12.17 -22.34 -25.03
N LEU A 498 11.74 -21.09 -24.88
CA LEU A 498 11.89 -20.06 -25.91
C LEU A 498 13.24 -19.37 -25.88
N TYR A 499 14.08 -19.71 -24.89
CA TYR A 499 15.39 -19.11 -24.65
C TYR A 499 16.08 -18.81 -25.99
N PRO A 500 16.52 -17.56 -26.23
CA PRO A 500 17.62 -17.39 -27.17
C PRO A 500 18.74 -18.28 -26.66
N LEU A 501 19.44 -18.91 -27.60
CA LEU A 501 20.69 -19.58 -27.29
C LEU A 501 21.56 -18.63 -26.42
N PRO A 502 22.18 -19.14 -25.35
CA PRO A 502 22.69 -18.29 -24.29
C PRO A 502 23.94 -17.44 -24.65
N ASN A 503 23.87 -16.11 -24.46
CA ASN A 503 24.90 -15.04 -24.56
C ASN A 503 26.10 -15.12 -23.59
N SER A 504 26.55 -16.31 -23.28
CA SER A 504 27.93 -16.59 -22.87
C SER A 504 27.96 -18.06 -22.59
N ILE A 505 27.91 -18.87 -23.65
CA ILE A 505 28.55 -20.16 -23.50
C ILE A 505 30.05 -19.85 -23.43
N ASN A 506 30.56 -19.70 -22.21
CA ASN A 506 31.94 -20.07 -21.96
C ASN A 506 31.96 -21.58 -22.03
N TYR A 507 32.36 -22.10 -23.19
CA TYR A 507 32.68 -23.50 -23.34
C TYR A 507 33.96 -23.73 -22.54
N HIS A 508 33.84 -24.04 -21.25
CA HIS A 508 34.97 -24.64 -20.55
C HIS A 508 35.02 -26.10 -20.99
N LEU A 509 36.08 -26.43 -21.72
CA LEU A 509 36.57 -27.79 -21.86
C LEU A 509 36.91 -28.26 -20.44
N ASP A 510 36.17 -29.23 -19.91
CA ASP A 510 36.64 -29.96 -18.74
C ASP A 510 37.91 -30.72 -19.18
N PRO A 511 39.09 -30.41 -18.63
CA PRO A 511 40.32 -31.09 -19.04
C PRO A 511 40.34 -32.57 -18.62
N SER A 512 39.33 -33.05 -17.88
CA SER A 512 39.25 -34.42 -17.37
C SER A 512 38.21 -35.31 -18.07
N ASP A 513 37.42 -34.79 -19.01
CA ASP A 513 36.38 -35.57 -19.71
C ASP A 513 36.28 -35.17 -21.20
N ASP A 514 36.65 -36.08 -22.09
CA ASP A 514 36.85 -35.83 -23.53
C ASP A 514 35.56 -35.45 -24.31
N ASN A 515 34.39 -35.39 -23.66
CA ASN A 515 33.09 -35.22 -24.35
C ASN A 515 32.07 -34.28 -23.70
N LEU A 516 32.39 -33.59 -22.60
CA LEU A 516 31.40 -32.78 -21.88
C LEU A 516 31.69 -31.28 -21.94
N VAL A 517 30.76 -30.53 -22.57
CA VAL A 517 30.70 -29.07 -22.51
C VAL A 517 29.82 -28.68 -21.32
N ILE A 518 30.38 -27.99 -20.33
CA ILE A 518 29.63 -27.48 -19.19
C ILE A 518 29.04 -26.10 -19.53
N ASN A 519 27.71 -25.96 -19.43
CA ASN A 519 26.98 -24.73 -19.74
C ASN A 519 26.76 -23.87 -18.47
N TYR A 520 27.03 -22.56 -18.56
CA TYR A 520 26.64 -21.55 -17.56
C TYR A 520 25.80 -20.44 -18.20
N HIS A 521 24.89 -19.81 -17.43
CA HIS A 521 23.94 -18.80 -17.92
C HIS A 521 24.10 -17.44 -17.22
N THR A 522 24.09 -16.31 -17.95
CA THR A 522 24.12 -14.94 -17.39
C THR A 522 22.92 -14.06 -17.82
N ARG A 523 22.64 -13.00 -17.03
CA ARG A 523 21.47 -12.07 -17.12
C ARG A 523 21.31 -11.26 -18.44
N SER A 524 22.28 -11.27 -19.36
CA SER A 524 22.28 -10.43 -20.59
C SER A 524 21.26 -10.90 -21.65
N ILE A 525 21.04 -12.21 -21.77
CA ILE A 525 20.21 -12.90 -22.79
C ILE A 525 18.75 -12.48 -22.76
N LEU A 526 18.22 -12.38 -21.55
CA LEU A 526 16.86 -11.98 -21.34
C LEU A 526 16.63 -10.56 -21.84
N LYS A 527 17.57 -9.65 -21.57
CA LYS A 527 17.49 -8.27 -22.03
C LYS A 527 17.48 -8.23 -23.56
N GLN A 528 18.31 -9.05 -24.20
CA GLN A 528 18.42 -9.08 -25.65
C GLN A 528 17.19 -9.63 -26.38
N PHE A 529 16.60 -10.70 -25.85
CA PHE A 529 15.35 -11.25 -26.36
C PHE A 529 14.17 -10.31 -26.15
N ILE A 530 14.06 -9.72 -24.96
CA ILE A 530 13.04 -8.73 -24.66
C ILE A 530 13.18 -7.56 -25.64
N THR A 531 14.38 -7.04 -25.84
CA THR A 531 14.66 -5.98 -26.81
C THR A 531 14.34 -6.42 -28.25
N SER A 532 14.62 -7.67 -28.66
CA SER A 532 14.25 -8.18 -30.00
C SER A 532 12.75 -8.30 -30.20
N ILE A 533 12.03 -8.76 -29.16
CA ILE A 533 10.58 -8.85 -29.20
C ILE A 533 9.97 -7.45 -29.29
N TYR A 534 10.41 -6.51 -28.45
CA TYR A 534 9.92 -5.13 -28.49
C TYR A 534 10.22 -4.46 -29.83
N PHE A 535 11.38 -4.71 -30.42
CA PHE A 535 11.71 -4.19 -31.75
C PHE A 535 10.82 -4.81 -32.85
N THR A 536 10.60 -6.12 -32.79
CA THR A 536 9.68 -6.85 -33.69
C THR A 536 8.25 -6.33 -33.56
N ALA A 537 7.81 -6.02 -32.33
CA ALA A 537 6.48 -5.49 -32.04
C ALA A 537 6.29 -4.03 -32.54
N THR A 538 7.35 -3.22 -32.51
CA THR A 538 7.27 -1.78 -32.80
C THR A 538 7.59 -1.40 -34.25
N TYR A 539 8.33 -2.23 -35.00
CA TYR A 539 8.79 -1.89 -36.37
C TYR A 539 8.32 -2.83 -37.48
N LEU A 540 7.50 -3.84 -37.19
CA LEU A 540 6.96 -4.76 -38.22
C LEU A 540 5.43 -4.59 -38.39
N PRO A 541 4.91 -3.40 -38.74
CA PRO A 541 3.47 -3.15 -38.85
C PRO A 541 2.78 -4.06 -39.87
N LYS A 542 3.50 -4.63 -40.86
CA LYS A 542 2.94 -5.59 -41.83
C LYS A 542 2.48 -6.94 -41.23
N LEU A 543 2.80 -7.23 -39.96
CA LEU A 543 2.32 -8.42 -39.25
C LEU A 543 1.04 -8.14 -38.42
N PHE A 544 0.53 -6.91 -38.45
CA PHE A 544 -0.60 -6.45 -37.64
C PHE A 544 -1.79 -6.07 -38.55
N PRO A 545 -3.05 -6.29 -38.11
CA PRO A 545 -4.23 -5.74 -38.78
C PRO A 545 -4.16 -4.21 -38.88
N GLU A 546 -4.79 -3.61 -39.90
CA GLU A 546 -4.80 -2.15 -40.13
C GLU A 546 -5.47 -1.33 -39.00
N GLU A 547 -6.08 -2.00 -38.02
CA GLU A 547 -6.85 -1.40 -36.92
C GLU A 547 -5.99 -0.96 -35.72
N TYR A 548 -4.69 -1.27 -35.70
CA TYR A 548 -3.77 -0.94 -34.61
C TYR A 548 -3.15 0.45 -34.83
N LYS A 549 -3.12 1.31 -33.78
CA LYS A 549 -2.74 2.72 -33.90
C LYS A 549 -1.24 2.91 -34.11
N GLU A 550 -0.88 4.09 -34.64
CA GLU A 550 0.50 4.54 -34.77
C GLU A 550 1.16 4.72 -33.38
N ILE A 551 2.27 4.04 -33.16
CA ILE A 551 3.13 4.18 -31.97
C ILE A 551 3.70 5.59 -31.93
N GLU A 552 3.83 6.20 -30.74
CA GLU A 552 4.63 7.43 -30.59
C GLU A 552 6.07 7.21 -31.09
N ASP A 553 6.47 7.96 -32.13
CA ASP A 553 7.75 7.86 -32.86
C ASP A 553 9.00 7.77 -31.96
N ILE A 554 8.94 8.39 -30.78
CA ILE A 554 10.06 8.48 -29.83
C ILE A 554 10.36 7.12 -29.19
N CYS A 555 9.34 6.39 -28.74
CA CYS A 555 9.50 5.10 -28.05
C CYS A 555 10.00 4.01 -29.01
N GLY A 556 9.49 4.01 -30.24
CA GLY A 556 10.01 3.16 -31.31
C GLY A 556 11.50 3.39 -31.52
N LYS A 557 11.91 4.65 -31.70
CA LYS A 557 13.30 4.98 -32.01
C LYS A 557 14.30 4.48 -30.95
N ASP A 558 13.94 4.56 -29.67
CA ASP A 558 14.79 4.11 -28.57
C ASP A 558 14.91 2.58 -28.50
N ILE A 559 13.80 1.85 -28.72
CA ILE A 559 13.79 0.38 -28.78
C ILE A 559 14.63 -0.12 -29.97
N LYS A 560 14.45 0.50 -31.15
CA LYS A 560 15.24 0.23 -32.36
C LYS A 560 16.73 0.44 -32.14
N THR A 561 17.09 1.61 -31.61
CA THR A 561 18.49 1.95 -31.35
C THR A 561 19.11 0.97 -30.35
N THR A 562 18.38 0.59 -29.31
CA THR A 562 18.84 -0.37 -28.30
C THR A 562 19.04 -1.77 -28.90
N TYR A 563 18.09 -2.25 -29.71
CA TYR A 563 18.17 -3.56 -30.38
C TYR A 563 19.36 -3.63 -31.35
N PHE A 564 19.52 -2.59 -32.15
CA PHE A 564 20.58 -2.51 -33.13
C PHE A 564 21.96 -2.38 -32.49
N ASN A 565 22.13 -1.54 -31.47
CA ASN A 565 23.40 -1.47 -30.74
C ASN A 565 23.77 -2.80 -30.09
N MET A 566 22.79 -3.55 -29.59
CA MET A 566 23.00 -4.89 -29.04
C MET A 566 23.47 -5.89 -30.11
N LEU A 567 22.84 -5.91 -31.30
CA LEU A 567 23.32 -6.76 -32.41
C LEU A 567 24.76 -6.40 -32.81
N LEU A 568 25.09 -5.11 -32.81
CA LEU A 568 26.44 -4.63 -33.08
C LEU A 568 27.44 -5.15 -32.03
N GLU A 569 27.14 -4.98 -30.74
CA GLU A 569 27.98 -5.47 -29.65
C GLU A 569 28.19 -7.00 -29.71
N ASN A 570 27.14 -7.76 -29.96
CA ASN A 570 27.24 -9.23 -30.11
C ASN A 570 28.09 -9.61 -31.33
N SER A 571 27.91 -8.94 -32.46
CA SER A 571 28.69 -9.22 -33.67
C SER A 571 30.18 -8.94 -33.46
N LEU A 572 30.54 -7.86 -32.76
CA LEU A 572 31.92 -7.53 -32.39
C LEU A 572 32.52 -8.56 -31.44
N TYR A 573 31.72 -9.05 -30.50
CA TYR A 573 32.15 -10.12 -29.58
C TYR A 573 32.43 -11.44 -30.31
N LEU A 574 31.50 -11.87 -31.19
CA LEU A 574 31.65 -13.09 -31.99
C LEU A 574 32.85 -13.01 -32.93
N GLU A 575 33.05 -11.86 -33.58
CA GLU A 575 34.20 -11.61 -34.45
C GLU A 575 35.50 -11.79 -33.67
N LYS A 576 35.63 -11.11 -32.52
CA LYS A 576 36.81 -11.21 -31.67
C LYS A 576 37.07 -12.67 -31.26
N ARG A 577 36.02 -13.40 -30.89
CA ARG A 577 36.15 -14.80 -30.49
C ARG A 577 36.55 -15.72 -31.63
N LEU A 578 35.97 -15.54 -32.82
CA LEU A 578 36.36 -16.29 -34.01
C LEU A 578 37.84 -16.05 -34.36
N MET A 579 38.29 -14.80 -34.25
CA MET A 579 39.68 -14.41 -34.43
C MET A 579 40.60 -15.07 -33.38
N ASP A 580 40.29 -14.93 -32.09
CA ASP A 580 41.13 -15.43 -30.99
C ASP A 580 41.18 -16.97 -30.94
N GLU A 581 40.06 -17.63 -31.26
CA GLU A 581 39.89 -19.08 -31.06
C GLU A 581 40.22 -19.91 -32.30
N PHE A 582 40.03 -19.41 -33.52
CA PHE A 582 40.10 -20.24 -34.75
C PHE A 582 41.03 -19.73 -35.85
N VAL A 583 41.30 -18.42 -35.92
CA VAL A 583 42.19 -17.88 -36.97
C VAL A 583 43.64 -18.25 -36.66
N GLY A 584 44.34 -18.81 -37.65
CA GLY A 584 45.76 -19.19 -37.54
C GLY A 584 46.05 -20.48 -36.77
N LYS A 585 45.03 -21.26 -36.37
CA LYS A 585 45.19 -22.56 -35.72
C LYS A 585 44.90 -23.70 -36.70
N SER A 586 45.80 -24.68 -36.80
CA SER A 586 45.66 -25.84 -37.69
C SER A 586 44.87 -26.96 -37.02
N ALA A 587 43.85 -27.47 -37.74
CA ALA A 587 42.98 -28.60 -37.39
C ALA A 587 42.05 -28.35 -36.19
N ILE A 588 40.76 -28.27 -36.51
CA ILE A 588 39.67 -28.15 -35.54
C ILE A 588 39.45 -29.54 -34.89
N LYS A 589 39.78 -29.71 -33.61
CA LYS A 589 39.42 -30.92 -32.84
C LYS A 589 37.89 -31.05 -32.72
N ASP A 590 37.36 -32.25 -32.50
CA ASP A 590 35.91 -32.52 -32.45
C ASP A 590 35.10 -31.56 -31.56
N VAL A 591 35.65 -31.14 -30.42
CA VAL A 591 34.95 -30.20 -29.51
C VAL A 591 35.03 -28.75 -30.00
N SER A 592 36.16 -28.35 -30.59
CA SER A 592 36.33 -27.05 -31.25
C SER A 592 35.41 -26.91 -32.47
N ALA A 593 35.13 -28.03 -33.16
CA ALA A 593 34.24 -28.07 -34.33
C ALA A 593 32.79 -27.83 -33.94
N LYS A 594 32.34 -28.44 -32.83
CA LYS A 594 31.00 -28.20 -32.28
C LYS A 594 30.80 -26.74 -31.88
N CYS A 595 31.79 -26.14 -31.21
CA CYS A 595 31.76 -24.72 -30.84
C CYS A 595 31.65 -23.81 -32.09
N PHE A 596 32.48 -24.08 -33.11
CA PHE A 596 32.45 -23.34 -34.36
C PHE A 596 31.12 -23.48 -35.13
N ILE A 597 30.54 -24.68 -35.17
CA ILE A 597 29.22 -24.93 -35.79
C ILE A 597 28.13 -24.09 -35.10
N ILE A 598 28.14 -24.04 -33.76
CA ILE A 598 27.15 -23.26 -33.00
C ILE A 598 27.30 -21.76 -33.28
N MET A 599 28.53 -21.22 -33.27
CA MET A 599 28.76 -19.81 -33.62
C MET A 599 28.37 -19.49 -35.07
N SER A 600 28.62 -20.42 -36.00
CA SER A 600 28.19 -20.27 -37.40
C SER A 600 26.66 -20.29 -37.56
N CYS A 601 25.95 -21.09 -36.77
CA CYS A 601 24.49 -21.08 -36.71
C CYS A 601 23.94 -19.74 -36.18
N GLU A 602 24.62 -19.12 -35.20
CA GLU A 602 24.24 -17.83 -34.65
C GLU A 602 24.39 -16.69 -35.69
N ILE A 603 25.49 -16.69 -36.43
CA ILE A 603 25.71 -15.75 -37.55
C ILE A 603 24.61 -15.89 -38.61
N ASN A 604 24.27 -17.12 -38.99
CA ASN A 604 23.17 -17.38 -39.93
C ASN A 604 21.81 -16.91 -39.39
N SER A 605 21.57 -17.02 -38.09
CA SER A 605 20.37 -16.48 -37.46
C SER A 605 20.30 -14.96 -37.59
N TYR A 606 21.40 -14.24 -37.36
CA TYR A 606 21.44 -12.79 -37.52
C TYR A 606 21.21 -12.36 -38.98
N ILE A 607 21.78 -13.07 -39.96
CA ILE A 607 21.53 -12.83 -41.39
C ILE A 607 20.04 -13.00 -41.71
N ASN A 608 19.43 -14.10 -41.25
CA ASN A 608 18.00 -14.36 -41.49
C ASN A 608 17.10 -13.31 -40.83
N GLN A 609 17.48 -12.82 -39.64
CA GLN A 609 16.78 -11.73 -38.96
C GLN A 609 16.90 -10.42 -39.74
N LEU A 610 18.11 -10.01 -40.16
CA LEU A 610 18.30 -8.80 -40.97
C LEU A 610 17.54 -8.86 -42.31
N ASN A 611 17.56 -10.01 -42.97
CA ASN A 611 16.79 -10.24 -44.20
C ASN A 611 15.28 -10.13 -43.98
N SER A 612 14.80 -10.58 -42.83
CA SER A 612 13.40 -10.42 -42.44
C SER A 612 13.08 -8.93 -42.21
N LEU A 613 13.94 -8.21 -41.48
CA LEU A 613 13.76 -6.79 -41.19
C LEU A 613 13.71 -5.91 -42.46
N LEU A 614 14.54 -6.21 -43.46
CA LEU A 614 14.45 -5.60 -44.80
C LEU A 614 13.10 -5.85 -45.46
N LYS A 615 12.61 -7.10 -45.45
CA LYS A 615 11.33 -7.47 -46.06
C LYS A 615 10.12 -6.81 -45.38
N PHE A 616 10.23 -6.54 -44.08
CA PHE A 616 9.12 -6.08 -43.25
C PHE A 616 9.13 -4.58 -42.93
N GLY A 617 10.04 -3.80 -43.51
CA GLY A 617 9.89 -2.34 -43.61
C GLY A 617 10.81 -1.47 -42.76
N VAL A 618 11.92 -2.00 -42.24
CA VAL A 618 12.99 -1.12 -41.73
C VAL A 618 13.54 -0.31 -42.92
N ASP A 619 13.60 1.02 -42.77
CA ASP A 619 14.15 1.90 -43.81
C ASP A 619 15.56 1.44 -44.20
N GLU A 620 15.72 1.09 -45.47
CA GLU A 620 16.99 0.67 -46.05
C GLU A 620 18.07 1.74 -45.86
N ASN A 621 17.70 3.01 -45.65
CA ASN A 621 18.59 4.14 -45.40
C ASN A 621 18.96 4.40 -43.95
N ASP A 622 18.44 3.60 -43.00
CA ASP A 622 18.85 3.72 -41.60
C ASP A 622 20.34 3.41 -41.44
N MET A 623 21.11 4.42 -40.99
CA MET A 623 22.58 4.33 -40.89
C MET A 623 23.03 3.27 -39.87
N LEU A 624 22.27 3.08 -38.79
CA LEU A 624 22.61 2.09 -37.77
C LEU A 624 22.35 0.68 -38.31
N PHE A 625 21.22 0.49 -38.99
CA PHE A 625 20.89 -0.77 -39.68
C PHE A 625 21.92 -1.14 -40.76
N LYS A 626 22.35 -0.18 -41.59
CA LYS A 626 23.42 -0.38 -42.59
C LYS A 626 24.72 -0.81 -41.92
N THR A 627 25.09 -0.15 -40.82
CA THR A 627 26.33 -0.43 -40.08
C THR A 627 26.34 -1.86 -39.54
N ILE A 628 25.23 -2.29 -38.95
CA ILE A 628 25.07 -3.64 -38.40
C ILE A 628 25.02 -4.70 -39.48
N THR A 629 24.29 -4.43 -40.57
CA THR A 629 24.21 -5.34 -41.71
C THR A 629 25.58 -5.58 -42.30
N LYS A 630 26.35 -4.51 -42.53
CA LYS A 630 27.75 -4.61 -42.96
C LYS A 630 28.55 -5.47 -42.00
N LYS A 631 28.40 -5.25 -40.68
CA LYS A 631 29.18 -5.98 -39.69
C LYS A 631 28.87 -7.48 -39.62
N ILE A 632 27.60 -7.85 -39.73
CA ILE A 632 27.18 -9.26 -39.75
C ILE A 632 27.62 -9.95 -41.04
N VAL A 633 27.65 -9.24 -42.17
CA VAL A 633 28.22 -9.77 -43.43
C VAL A 633 29.72 -10.02 -43.29
N GLU A 634 30.48 -9.04 -42.77
CA GLU A 634 31.92 -9.21 -42.49
C GLU A 634 32.18 -10.41 -41.55
N LEU A 635 31.35 -10.58 -40.52
CA LEU A 635 31.42 -11.71 -39.60
C LEU A 635 31.13 -13.06 -40.28
N ASN A 636 30.20 -13.10 -41.23
CA ASN A 636 29.87 -14.29 -41.99
C ASN A 636 30.96 -14.68 -42.99
N GLU A 637 31.58 -13.70 -43.63
CA GLU A 637 32.75 -13.90 -44.48
C GLU A 637 33.91 -14.48 -43.66
N LEU A 638 34.18 -13.93 -42.47
CA LEU A 638 35.19 -14.47 -41.55
C LEU A 638 34.92 -15.94 -41.18
N ALA A 639 33.69 -16.27 -40.81
CA ALA A 639 33.33 -17.65 -40.49
C ALA A 639 33.49 -18.57 -41.72
N TYR A 640 33.09 -18.11 -42.91
CA TYR A 640 33.30 -18.87 -44.14
C TYR A 640 34.78 -19.14 -44.41
N ASP A 641 35.64 -18.13 -44.28
CA ASP A 641 37.08 -18.24 -44.51
C ASP A 641 37.74 -19.21 -43.51
N ILE A 642 37.37 -19.15 -42.23
CA ILE A 642 37.85 -20.10 -41.21
C ILE A 642 37.45 -21.52 -41.58
N LYS A 643 36.21 -21.72 -42.05
CA LYS A 643 35.71 -23.05 -42.46
C LYS A 643 36.49 -23.59 -43.66
N VAL A 644 36.70 -22.77 -44.69
CA VAL A 644 37.42 -23.16 -45.91
C VAL A 644 38.87 -23.52 -45.58
N ASN A 645 39.57 -22.66 -44.83
CA ASN A 645 40.98 -22.85 -44.47
C ASN A 645 41.23 -24.07 -43.58
N ASN A 646 40.22 -24.56 -42.86
CA ASN A 646 40.30 -25.77 -42.02
C ASN A 646 39.72 -27.03 -42.68
N SER A 647 39.18 -26.91 -43.89
CA SER A 647 38.64 -28.03 -44.69
C SER A 647 39.60 -28.53 -45.78
N LEU A 648 40.74 -27.86 -45.93
CA LEU A 648 41.95 -28.27 -46.66
C LEU A 648 42.91 -28.95 -45.69
#